data_AF-A0A1L7U2H4-F1
#
_entry.id   AF-A0A1L7U2H4-F1
#
_cell.length_a   1.000
_cell.length_b   1.000
_cell.length_c   1.000
_cell.angle_alpha   90.00
_cell.angle_beta   90.00
_cell.angle_gamma   90.00
#
_symmetry.space_group_name_H-M   'P 1'
#
loop_
_entity.id
_entity.type
_entity.pdbx_description
1 polymer ?
#
loop_
_entity_poly.entity_id
_entity_poly.type
_entity_poly.pdbx_seq_one_letter_code
_entity_poly.pdbx_strand_id
1 'polypeptide(L)'
;MAVDAKTDHVDVLIVGAGPAGLMMATWLAKCGIKTRIVDKRGTKIFNGQADGLQCRTLEIFDSFGFAHRAWIESNHMLEISLWNPDEKGVLRRSSRIADTIPGISRFQQVVLHQGRIERFFLDAIDDFSRGKIEVERGVMPTSLEIDPKVVEDPDAYPITVNLRHLSEEEAQPKQTSTSANGTNVQDGLFRSNLSPDDTADMIKAAELNDKANTVEVVKAKYMLGADGAHSWVRKELGFKLEGESTDYIWGVLDIVPITDFPDIRQRCAIHSASSGSVMVIPRENKLVRLYIQLTTTAKIGDQDSRADRSWITPDVILESAQKILAPYKLTYRKLDWWTAYQIGQRVGSNFSAYDRVFLAGDAVHTHSPKAGQGMNVSMQDSFNLGWKVANVVKGLASRSILKTYETERKGIAKALIDFDHKFSRLFSGRPAKDIMDEEGISMDEFREAFEKGNLFASGIAVDYGQSNIVAKITADDSGLKDIAGKRQGLAPEIKLGMRIPSVKVLNQSDARPWHLQELLRSNGSWRLLVFPGDIDLESQNKRMKSLCEKLSTGSSFLKRFTPPSARYDSVIEVITVHASKRQDHDIFDFPEVLRPYHEVDGWDYNKIFVDDESYHEGHGKLYETFGIKVDRGCVVILRPDQYVSYLGDLDDYDALDGFFSEFMIKQGTV
;
A
#
# COMPACT_ATOMS: atom_id res chain seq x y z
N MET A 1 2.16 -10.66 46.36
CA MET A 1 3.54 -10.53 45.84
C MET A 1 3.41 -10.34 44.34
N ALA A 2 3.71 -9.14 43.85
CA ALA A 2 3.66 -8.86 42.41
C ALA A 2 4.78 -9.67 41.75
N VAL A 3 4.42 -10.54 40.81
CA VAL A 3 5.39 -11.16 39.93
C VAL A 3 6.01 -10.01 39.14
N ASP A 4 7.32 -9.78 39.29
CA ASP A 4 8.05 -8.79 38.50
C ASP A 4 7.78 -9.08 37.02
N ALA A 5 6.93 -8.25 36.40
CA ALA A 5 6.58 -8.41 35.00
C ALA A 5 7.85 -8.23 34.18
N LYS A 6 8.19 -9.24 33.37
CA LYS A 6 9.36 -9.22 32.49
C LYS A 6 9.30 -7.96 31.63
N THR A 7 10.29 -7.09 31.77
CA THR A 7 10.39 -5.85 30.97
C THR A 7 11.25 -6.13 29.75
N ASP A 8 10.68 -6.02 28.55
CA ASP A 8 11.40 -6.13 27.28
C ASP A 8 11.56 -4.74 26.62
N HIS A 9 12.63 -4.57 25.84
CA HIS A 9 12.95 -3.32 25.15
C HIS A 9 13.02 -3.57 23.65
N VAL A 10 12.26 -2.83 22.85
CA VAL A 10 12.20 -2.97 21.39
C VAL A 10 12.36 -1.62 20.71
N ASP A 11 12.91 -1.61 19.49
CA ASP A 11 12.91 -0.38 18.72
C ASP A 11 11.49 -0.03 18.30
N VAL A 12 10.72 -1.03 17.85
CA VAL A 12 9.34 -0.81 17.39
C VAL A 12 8.39 -1.88 17.94
N LEU A 13 7.26 -1.43 18.49
CA LEU A 13 6.10 -2.27 18.80
C LEU A 13 4.97 -2.02 17.79
N ILE A 14 4.49 -3.06 17.12
CA ILE A 14 3.33 -3.00 16.22
C ILE A 14 2.14 -3.67 16.90
N VAL A 15 1.01 -2.97 16.97
CA VAL A 15 -0.25 -3.50 17.50
C VAL A 15 -1.24 -3.70 16.35
N GLY A 16 -1.55 -4.96 16.05
CA GLY A 16 -2.41 -5.40 14.96
C GLY A 16 -1.62 -6.00 13.81
N ALA A 17 -1.95 -7.24 13.42
CA ALA A 17 -1.31 -7.99 12.34
C ALA A 17 -2.22 -8.14 11.11
N GLY A 18 -2.96 -7.08 10.78
CA GLY A 18 -3.59 -6.93 9.47
C GLY A 18 -2.62 -6.39 8.41
N PRO A 19 -3.10 -6.05 7.20
CA PRO A 19 -2.24 -5.62 6.10
C PRO A 19 -1.28 -4.46 6.41
N ALA A 20 -1.74 -3.42 7.13
CA ALA A 20 -0.89 -2.31 7.57
C ALA A 20 0.24 -2.78 8.50
N GLY A 21 -0.10 -3.53 9.56
CA GLY A 21 0.88 -4.03 10.52
C GLY A 21 1.90 -4.99 9.90
N LEU A 22 1.44 -5.89 9.02
CA LEU A 22 2.32 -6.82 8.30
C LEU A 22 3.23 -6.08 7.31
N MET A 23 2.76 -5.04 6.63
CA MET A 23 3.61 -4.19 5.79
C MET A 23 4.70 -3.49 6.62
N MET A 24 4.35 -2.93 7.78
CA MET A 24 5.33 -2.32 8.69
C MET A 24 6.37 -3.35 9.15
N ALA A 25 5.92 -4.52 9.61
CA ALA A 25 6.81 -5.61 10.04
C ALA A 25 7.74 -6.06 8.91
N THR A 26 7.26 -6.10 7.66
CA THR A 26 8.06 -6.47 6.48
C THR A 26 9.17 -5.45 6.23
N TRP A 27 8.87 -4.16 6.28
CA TRP A 27 9.88 -3.10 6.20
C TRP A 27 10.94 -3.21 7.30
N LEU A 28 10.48 -3.40 8.54
CA LEU A 28 11.37 -3.46 9.69
C LEU A 28 12.23 -4.73 9.69
N ALA A 29 11.67 -5.87 9.27
CA ALA A 29 12.41 -7.10 9.03
C ALA A 29 13.49 -6.89 7.95
N LYS A 30 13.10 -6.30 6.81
CA LYS A 30 14.02 -6.01 5.70
C LYS A 30 15.16 -5.06 6.11
N CYS A 31 14.87 -4.12 7.00
CA CYS A 31 15.83 -3.16 7.53
C CYS A 31 16.60 -3.68 8.76
N GLY A 32 16.27 -4.85 9.32
CA GLY A 32 16.95 -5.41 10.50
C GLY A 32 16.67 -4.68 11.81
N ILE A 33 15.46 -4.14 12.00
CA ILE A 33 15.06 -3.38 13.20
C ILE A 33 14.48 -4.32 14.27
N LYS A 34 14.85 -4.15 15.56
CA LYS A 34 14.32 -4.98 16.65
C LYS A 34 12.84 -4.69 16.87
N THR A 35 11.98 -5.59 16.40
CA THR A 35 10.55 -5.35 16.27
C THR A 35 9.74 -6.46 16.92
N ARG A 36 8.66 -6.08 17.60
CA ARG A 36 7.60 -7.01 18.01
C ARG A 36 6.28 -6.63 17.34
N ILE A 37 5.48 -7.63 16.97
CA ILE A 37 4.16 -7.45 16.38
C ILE A 37 3.15 -8.34 17.09
N VAL A 38 2.14 -7.72 17.70
CA VAL A 38 1.11 -8.39 18.49
C VAL A 38 -0.24 -8.33 17.81
N ASP A 39 -1.04 -9.38 17.95
CA ASP A 39 -2.44 -9.41 17.50
C ASP A 39 -3.31 -10.12 18.52
N LYS A 40 -4.44 -9.52 18.87
CA LYS A 40 -5.36 -10.07 19.89
C LYS A 40 -6.06 -11.35 19.45
N ARG A 41 -6.06 -11.68 18.16
CA ARG A 41 -6.79 -12.83 17.64
C ARG A 41 -5.91 -14.07 17.67
N GLY A 42 -6.48 -15.22 18.06
CA GLY A 42 -5.73 -16.46 18.27
C GLY A 42 -5.11 -17.05 17.00
N THR A 43 -5.70 -16.81 15.83
CA THR A 43 -5.26 -17.38 14.54
C THR A 43 -5.14 -16.34 13.42
N LYS A 44 -4.46 -16.74 12.33
CA LYS A 44 -4.35 -15.95 11.08
C LYS A 44 -5.72 -15.64 10.49
N ILE A 45 -5.83 -14.60 9.65
CA ILE A 45 -7.08 -14.37 8.89
C ILE A 45 -7.18 -15.46 7.85
N PHE A 46 -8.07 -16.42 8.08
CA PHE A 46 -8.31 -17.47 7.08
C PHE A 46 -9.20 -16.98 5.93
N ASN A 47 -10.28 -16.25 6.23
CA ASN A 47 -11.14 -15.57 5.25
C ASN A 47 -11.26 -14.07 5.57
N GLY A 48 -10.56 -13.21 4.81
CA GLY A 48 -10.46 -11.78 5.05
C GLY A 48 -11.49 -10.96 4.29
N GLN A 49 -11.66 -9.71 4.71
CA GLN A 49 -12.67 -8.81 4.15
C GLN A 49 -12.22 -8.17 2.82
N ALA A 50 -10.91 -8.12 2.56
CA ALA A 50 -10.34 -7.55 1.35
C ALA A 50 -9.88 -8.62 0.34
N ASP A 51 -9.78 -8.23 -0.92
CA ASP A 51 -9.28 -9.09 -1.99
C ASP A 51 -8.56 -8.32 -3.13
N GLY A 52 -8.99 -7.10 -3.42
CA GLY A 52 -8.39 -6.27 -4.46
C GLY A 52 -6.97 -5.80 -4.14
N LEU A 53 -6.05 -6.03 -5.07
CA LEU A 53 -4.70 -5.47 -5.13
C LEU A 53 -4.60 -4.55 -6.33
N GLN A 54 -4.32 -3.27 -6.06
CA GLN A 54 -4.21 -2.23 -7.07
C GLN A 54 -2.81 -2.18 -7.68
N CYS A 55 -2.69 -1.49 -8.83
CA CYS A 55 -1.44 -1.37 -9.59
C CYS A 55 -0.24 -1.00 -8.71
N ARG A 56 -0.36 0.10 -7.95
CA ARG A 56 0.74 0.57 -7.10
C ARG A 56 1.12 -0.43 -6.00
N THR A 57 0.16 -1.19 -5.50
CA THR A 57 0.41 -2.22 -4.48
C THR A 57 1.22 -3.39 -5.04
N LEU A 58 0.94 -3.81 -6.27
CA LEU A 58 1.75 -4.84 -6.93
C LEU A 58 3.17 -4.35 -7.24
N GLU A 59 3.34 -3.07 -7.60
CA GLU A 59 4.67 -2.45 -7.73
C GLU A 59 5.45 -2.52 -6.40
N ILE A 60 4.77 -2.31 -5.27
CA ILE A 60 5.34 -2.43 -3.91
C ILE A 60 5.67 -3.90 -3.58
N PHE A 61 4.80 -4.84 -3.92
CA PHE A 61 5.10 -6.26 -3.67
C PHE A 61 6.30 -6.73 -4.50
N ASP A 62 6.48 -6.15 -5.69
CA ASP A 62 7.62 -6.45 -6.54
C ASP A 62 8.90 -5.84 -5.98
N SER A 63 8.85 -4.64 -5.41
CA SER A 63 10.02 -4.05 -4.75
C SER A 63 10.49 -4.87 -3.53
N PHE A 64 9.62 -5.66 -2.91
CA PHE A 64 9.98 -6.67 -1.91
C PHE A 64 10.28 -8.07 -2.47
N GLY A 65 10.00 -8.34 -3.75
CA GLY A 65 10.37 -9.57 -4.44
C GLY A 65 9.30 -10.67 -4.45
N PHE A 66 8.07 -10.41 -3.99
CA PHE A 66 7.02 -11.43 -3.90
C PHE A 66 5.76 -11.13 -4.74
N ALA A 67 5.75 -10.06 -5.55
CA ALA A 67 4.62 -9.76 -6.46
C ALA A 67 4.29 -10.92 -7.40
N HIS A 68 5.29 -11.65 -7.90
CA HIS A 68 5.08 -12.76 -8.83
C HIS A 68 4.14 -13.84 -8.24
N ARG A 69 4.19 -14.08 -6.92
CA ARG A 69 3.28 -15.02 -6.24
C ARG A 69 1.84 -14.52 -6.30
N ALA A 70 1.63 -13.24 -5.95
CA ALA A 70 0.32 -12.61 -6.04
C ALA A 70 -0.20 -12.56 -7.48
N TRP A 71 0.66 -12.26 -8.44
CA TRP A 71 0.33 -12.18 -9.86
C TRP A 71 -0.16 -13.51 -10.44
N ILE A 72 0.51 -14.62 -10.08
CA ILE A 72 0.18 -15.96 -10.57
C ILE A 72 -1.08 -16.52 -9.89
N GLU A 73 -1.25 -16.31 -8.58
CA GLU A 73 -2.38 -16.91 -7.83
C GLU A 73 -3.71 -16.15 -8.01
N SER A 74 -3.66 -14.87 -8.40
CA SER A 74 -4.82 -13.97 -8.44
C SER A 74 -5.68 -14.12 -9.70
N ASN A 75 -6.93 -13.67 -9.63
CA ASN A 75 -7.74 -13.41 -10.83
C ASN A 75 -7.50 -11.99 -11.33
N HIS A 76 -7.28 -11.86 -12.64
CA HIS A 76 -6.99 -10.58 -13.29
C HIS A 76 -8.29 -9.96 -13.79
N MET A 77 -8.57 -8.75 -13.33
CA MET A 77 -9.74 -7.99 -13.80
C MET A 77 -9.28 -7.08 -14.94
N LEU A 78 -9.77 -7.36 -16.14
CA LEU A 78 -9.35 -6.64 -17.35
C LEU A 78 -10.41 -5.65 -17.84
N GLU A 79 -11.68 -6.00 -17.63
CA GLU A 79 -12.83 -5.25 -18.15
C GLU A 79 -13.90 -5.12 -17.07
N ILE A 80 -14.53 -3.94 -17.04
CA ILE A 80 -15.72 -3.65 -16.25
C ILE A 80 -16.91 -3.58 -17.20
N SER A 81 -17.90 -4.44 -16.98
CA SER A 81 -19.18 -4.39 -17.68
C SER A 81 -20.21 -3.60 -16.89
N LEU A 82 -20.80 -2.57 -17.53
CA LEU A 82 -21.87 -1.78 -16.94
C LEU A 82 -23.22 -2.33 -17.40
N TRP A 83 -24.10 -2.62 -16.44
CA TRP A 83 -25.42 -3.18 -16.67
C TRP A 83 -26.49 -2.30 -16.05
N ASN A 84 -27.48 -1.94 -16.86
CA ASN A 84 -28.54 -0.99 -16.51
C ASN A 84 -29.87 -1.43 -17.13
N PRO A 85 -31.03 -0.99 -16.61
CA PRO A 85 -32.31 -1.27 -17.23
C PRO A 85 -32.41 -0.63 -18.61
N ASP A 86 -33.09 -1.30 -19.53
CA ASP A 86 -33.59 -0.69 -20.77
C ASP A 86 -34.87 0.13 -20.54
N GLU A 87 -35.48 0.65 -21.60
CA GLU A 87 -36.73 1.43 -21.54
C GLU A 87 -37.90 0.64 -20.91
N LYS A 88 -37.84 -0.69 -20.89
CA LYS A 88 -38.85 -1.58 -20.30
C LYS A 88 -38.49 -1.99 -18.87
N GLY A 89 -37.38 -1.48 -18.32
CA GLY A 89 -36.88 -1.87 -17.01
C GLY A 89 -36.12 -3.19 -16.98
N VAL A 90 -35.82 -3.80 -18.13
CA VAL A 90 -35.12 -5.10 -18.21
C VAL A 90 -33.61 -4.87 -18.24
N LEU A 91 -32.89 -5.62 -17.40
CA LEU A 91 -31.45 -5.48 -17.26
C LEU A 91 -30.71 -5.86 -18.55
N ARG A 92 -29.91 -4.92 -19.09
CA ARG A 92 -29.04 -5.13 -20.26
C ARG A 92 -27.64 -4.55 -20.04
N ARG A 93 -26.67 -5.06 -20.78
CA ARG A 93 -25.32 -4.48 -20.81
C ARG A 93 -25.35 -3.19 -21.61
N SER A 94 -24.94 -2.09 -21.00
CA SER A 94 -24.89 -0.78 -21.67
C SER A 94 -23.51 -0.48 -22.24
N SER A 95 -22.43 -0.90 -21.59
CA SER A 95 -21.07 -0.59 -22.02
C SER A 95 -20.03 -1.48 -21.34
N ARG A 96 -18.79 -1.36 -21.83
CA ARG A 96 -17.57 -1.98 -21.29
C ARG A 96 -16.48 -0.93 -21.23
N ILE A 97 -15.70 -0.96 -20.17
CA ILE A 97 -14.50 -0.11 -19.99
C ILE A 97 -13.35 -0.95 -19.45
N ALA A 98 -12.12 -0.51 -19.68
CA ALA A 98 -10.96 -1.15 -19.08
C ALA A 98 -10.99 -1.01 -17.55
N ASP A 99 -10.70 -2.08 -16.83
CA ASP A 99 -10.64 -2.06 -15.36
C ASP A 99 -9.42 -1.26 -14.87
N THR A 100 -8.27 -1.50 -15.50
CA THR A 100 -7.05 -0.72 -15.32
C THR A 100 -6.84 0.19 -16.53
N ILE A 101 -6.53 1.47 -16.30
CA ILE A 101 -6.21 2.43 -17.36
C ILE A 101 -5.00 1.92 -18.17
N PRO A 102 -5.13 1.68 -19.49
CA PRO A 102 -4.02 1.18 -20.29
C PRO A 102 -2.76 2.06 -20.17
N GLY A 103 -1.61 1.44 -19.93
CA GLY A 103 -0.32 2.12 -19.82
C GLY A 103 -0.04 2.82 -18.47
N ILE A 104 -0.97 2.82 -17.51
CA ILE A 104 -0.77 3.49 -16.22
C ILE A 104 0.32 2.84 -15.33
N SER A 105 0.50 1.53 -15.50
CA SER A 105 1.44 0.68 -14.77
C SER A 105 1.76 -0.55 -15.60
N ARG A 106 2.87 -1.23 -15.29
CA ARG A 106 3.18 -2.58 -15.83
C ARG A 106 2.29 -3.68 -15.24
N PHE A 107 1.64 -3.40 -14.11
CA PHE A 107 0.68 -4.29 -13.47
C PHE A 107 -0.75 -3.82 -13.74
N GLN A 108 -1.69 -4.77 -13.69
CA GLN A 108 -3.12 -4.49 -13.65
C GLN A 108 -3.68 -4.78 -12.26
N GLN A 109 -4.87 -4.25 -11.97
CA GLN A 109 -5.59 -4.65 -10.77
C GLN A 109 -5.90 -6.15 -10.80
N VAL A 110 -5.63 -6.82 -9.68
CA VAL A 110 -5.95 -8.24 -9.48
C VAL A 110 -6.72 -8.43 -8.18
N VAL A 111 -7.36 -9.58 -8.02
CA VAL A 111 -8.05 -9.95 -6.79
C VAL A 111 -7.59 -11.32 -6.30
N LEU A 112 -7.30 -11.41 -5.01
CA LEU A 112 -6.83 -12.63 -4.35
C LEU A 112 -7.28 -12.62 -2.90
N HIS A 113 -7.57 -13.80 -2.36
CA HIS A 113 -7.92 -13.94 -0.96
C HIS A 113 -6.88 -13.29 -0.01
N GLN A 114 -7.33 -12.41 0.91
CA GLN A 114 -6.46 -11.69 1.84
C GLN A 114 -5.54 -12.60 2.65
N GLY A 115 -5.99 -13.77 3.08
CA GLY A 115 -5.17 -14.73 3.83
C GLY A 115 -3.94 -15.22 3.03
N ARG A 116 -4.03 -15.29 1.70
CA ARG A 116 -2.87 -15.59 0.84
C ARG A 116 -1.90 -14.42 0.79
N ILE A 117 -2.43 -13.20 0.71
CA ILE A 117 -1.63 -11.96 0.75
C ILE A 117 -0.88 -11.86 2.09
N GLU A 118 -1.57 -12.11 3.21
CA GLU A 118 -0.95 -12.16 4.55
C GLU A 118 0.13 -13.26 4.63
N ARG A 119 -0.07 -14.42 3.99
CA ARG A 119 0.95 -15.47 3.94
C ARG A 119 2.21 -14.99 3.24
N PHE A 120 2.11 -14.23 2.15
CA PHE A 120 3.29 -13.67 1.47
C PHE A 120 4.09 -12.74 2.37
N PHE A 121 3.41 -11.89 3.16
CA PHE A 121 4.07 -11.06 4.16
C PHE A 121 4.72 -11.89 5.27
N LEU A 122 4.03 -12.88 5.81
CA LEU A 122 4.57 -13.73 6.87
C LEU A 122 5.84 -14.46 6.42
N ASP A 123 5.84 -15.01 5.20
CA ASP A 123 7.02 -15.64 4.61
C ASP A 123 8.16 -14.63 4.43
N ALA A 124 7.86 -13.45 3.88
CA ALA A 124 8.87 -12.39 3.70
C ALA A 124 9.44 -11.88 5.02
N ILE A 125 8.62 -11.74 6.06
CA ILE A 125 9.06 -11.32 7.41
C ILE A 125 10.00 -12.38 8.00
N ASP A 126 9.64 -13.65 7.89
CA ASP A 126 10.46 -14.77 8.37
C ASP A 126 11.82 -14.79 7.63
N ASP A 127 11.79 -14.75 6.30
CA ASP A 127 12.99 -14.74 5.45
C ASP A 127 13.90 -13.53 5.74
N PHE A 128 13.34 -12.32 5.79
CA PHE A 128 14.12 -11.10 6.00
C PHE A 128 14.66 -10.97 7.42
N SER A 129 13.88 -11.39 8.42
CA SER A 129 14.30 -11.33 9.82
C SER A 129 15.14 -12.54 10.25
N ARG A 130 15.17 -13.61 9.45
CA ARG A 130 15.74 -14.92 9.78
C ARG A 130 15.10 -15.51 11.04
N GLY A 131 13.77 -15.52 11.08
CA GLY A 131 12.98 -16.04 12.21
C GLY A 131 13.02 -15.19 13.49
N LYS A 132 13.47 -13.92 13.41
CA LYS A 132 13.56 -13.04 14.61
C LYS A 132 12.27 -12.26 14.88
N ILE A 133 11.44 -12.06 13.86
CA ILE A 133 10.17 -11.36 13.98
C ILE A 133 9.06 -12.35 13.66
N GLU A 134 8.20 -12.60 14.64
CA GLU A 134 7.00 -13.41 14.48
C GLU A 134 5.77 -12.65 14.98
N VAL A 135 4.60 -13.00 14.46
CA VAL A 135 3.33 -12.47 14.94
C VAL A 135 2.93 -13.16 16.23
N GLU A 136 2.91 -12.40 17.32
CA GLU A 136 2.49 -12.84 18.64
C GLU A 136 0.98 -12.74 18.77
N ARG A 137 0.30 -13.88 18.63
CA ARG A 137 -1.17 -13.97 18.61
C ARG A 137 -1.74 -14.15 20.01
N GLY A 138 -3.03 -13.80 20.16
CA GLY A 138 -3.70 -13.80 21.45
C GLY A 138 -3.06 -12.80 22.43
N VAL A 139 -2.47 -11.72 21.94
CA VAL A 139 -1.82 -10.69 22.77
C VAL A 139 -2.49 -9.36 22.50
N MET A 140 -2.92 -8.67 23.56
CA MET A 140 -3.50 -7.34 23.44
C MET A 140 -2.85 -6.34 24.41
N PRO A 141 -2.68 -5.08 24.00
CA PRO A 141 -2.27 -4.04 24.92
C PRO A 141 -3.41 -3.70 25.89
N THR A 142 -3.04 -3.35 27.13
CA THR A 142 -3.96 -2.96 28.20
C THR A 142 -3.69 -1.57 28.78
N SER A 143 -2.48 -1.03 28.58
CA SER A 143 -2.15 0.37 28.90
C SER A 143 -1.09 0.91 27.94
N LEU A 144 -1.10 2.23 27.73
CA LEU A 144 -0.13 2.96 26.93
C LEU A 144 0.28 4.22 27.70
N GLU A 145 1.56 4.32 28.04
CA GLU A 145 2.16 5.49 28.66
C GLU A 145 3.27 6.04 27.77
N ILE A 146 3.34 7.38 27.66
CA ILE A 146 4.36 8.09 26.90
C ILE A 146 5.03 9.08 27.84
N ASP A 147 6.34 9.00 28.03
CA ASP A 147 7.10 10.00 28.81
C ASP A 147 7.47 11.20 27.92
N PRO A 148 6.80 12.36 28.07
CA PRO A 148 7.06 13.53 27.23
C PRO A 148 8.44 14.15 27.45
N LYS A 149 9.15 13.81 28.53
CA LYS A 149 10.46 14.41 28.84
C LYS A 149 11.58 13.86 27.97
N VAL A 150 11.40 12.67 27.41
CA VAL A 150 12.42 11.94 26.65
C VAL A 150 12.00 11.63 25.21
N VAL A 151 10.89 12.20 24.74
CA VAL A 151 10.44 11.99 23.34
C VAL A 151 11.43 12.52 22.32
N GLU A 152 12.25 13.52 22.66
CA GLU A 152 13.30 14.07 21.79
C GLU A 152 14.62 13.30 21.83
N ASP A 153 14.82 12.41 22.82
CA ASP A 153 16.05 11.63 22.96
C ASP A 153 16.03 10.42 21.99
N PRO A 154 16.94 10.33 21.01
CA PRO A 154 16.96 9.25 20.02
C PRO A 154 17.21 7.84 20.61
N ASP A 155 17.82 7.76 21.79
CA ASP A 155 18.17 6.50 22.44
C ASP A 155 17.17 6.06 23.51
N ALA A 156 16.28 6.97 23.93
CA ALA A 156 15.25 6.68 24.91
C ALA A 156 14.14 5.76 24.37
N TYR A 157 13.52 5.03 25.30
CA TYR A 157 12.30 4.24 25.10
C TYR A 157 11.13 4.95 25.81
N PRO A 158 10.58 6.04 25.23
CA PRO A 158 9.57 6.86 25.90
C PRO A 158 8.21 6.16 26.03
N ILE A 159 7.98 5.09 25.27
CA ILE A 159 6.69 4.38 25.23
C ILE A 159 6.77 3.17 26.16
N THR A 160 5.84 3.05 27.10
CA THR A 160 5.65 1.87 27.94
C THR A 160 4.26 1.28 27.69
N VAL A 161 4.19 0.00 27.34
CA VAL A 161 2.94 -0.71 27.05
C VAL A 161 2.86 -1.98 27.87
N ASN A 162 1.74 -2.19 28.56
CA ASN A 162 1.42 -3.47 29.17
C ASN A 162 0.72 -4.35 28.14
N LEU A 163 1.24 -5.55 27.92
CA LEU A 163 0.65 -6.56 27.05
C LEU A 163 0.07 -7.68 27.91
N ARG A 164 -1.18 -8.08 27.62
CA ARG A 164 -1.85 -9.22 28.25
C ARG A 164 -1.98 -10.35 27.24
N HIS A 165 -1.57 -11.54 27.66
CA HIS A 165 -1.83 -12.78 26.94
C HIS A 165 -3.25 -13.29 27.25
N LEU A 166 -4.00 -13.56 26.20
CA LEU A 166 -5.39 -14.00 26.23
C LEU A 166 -5.46 -15.52 26.31
N SER A 167 -6.50 -16.06 26.96
CA SER A 167 -6.84 -17.47 26.78
C SER A 167 -7.31 -17.75 25.35
N GLU A 168 -7.36 -19.03 24.97
CA GLU A 168 -7.94 -19.42 23.68
C GLU A 168 -9.40 -18.95 23.54
N GLU A 169 -10.21 -19.05 24.59
CA GLU A 169 -11.62 -18.58 24.60
C GLU A 169 -11.73 -17.06 24.51
N GLU A 170 -10.78 -16.30 25.05
CA GLU A 170 -10.76 -14.84 24.88
C GLU A 170 -10.26 -14.41 23.51
N ALA A 171 -9.32 -15.18 22.94
CA ALA A 171 -8.72 -14.96 21.63
C ALA A 171 -9.61 -15.46 20.48
N GLN A 172 -10.63 -16.27 20.78
CA GLN A 172 -11.67 -16.79 19.90
C GLN A 172 -13.07 -16.34 20.36
N PRO A 173 -13.75 -15.41 19.68
CA PRO A 173 -15.08 -14.98 20.09
C PRO A 173 -16.13 -16.11 19.98
N LYS A 174 -17.13 -16.13 20.89
CA LYS A 174 -18.28 -17.08 20.86
C LYS A 174 -19.07 -16.95 19.54
N GLN A 175 -19.23 -18.06 18.81
CA GLN A 175 -19.96 -18.10 17.53
C GLN A 175 -21.36 -18.71 17.68
N THR A 176 -22.36 -18.09 17.04
CA THR A 176 -23.71 -18.67 16.84
C THR A 176 -23.77 -19.31 15.46
N SER A 177 -23.93 -20.63 15.40
CA SER A 177 -24.10 -21.37 14.14
C SER A 177 -25.58 -21.42 13.73
N THR A 178 -25.92 -20.98 12.52
CA THR A 178 -27.21 -21.28 11.89
C THR A 178 -27.02 -22.44 10.91
N SER A 179 -27.70 -23.56 11.16
CA SER A 179 -27.67 -24.73 10.27
C SER A 179 -28.90 -24.69 9.36
N ALA A 180 -28.68 -24.48 8.07
CA ALA A 180 -29.64 -24.82 7.03
C ALA A 180 -28.90 -25.68 6.00
N ASN A 181 -29.30 -26.96 5.89
CA ASN A 181 -28.83 -27.96 4.92
C ASN A 181 -27.59 -28.81 5.28
N GLY A 182 -27.23 -28.95 6.56
CA GLY A 182 -26.26 -29.97 6.99
C GLY A 182 -24.78 -29.63 6.75
N THR A 183 -24.48 -28.50 6.13
CA THR A 183 -23.18 -27.82 6.19
C THR A 183 -23.24 -26.74 7.27
N ASN A 184 -22.35 -26.81 8.26
CA ASN A 184 -22.16 -25.73 9.23
C ASN A 184 -21.61 -24.49 8.52
N VAL A 185 -22.48 -23.57 8.13
CA VAL A 185 -22.08 -22.25 7.65
C VAL A 185 -21.94 -21.36 8.88
N GLN A 186 -20.70 -21.18 9.35
CA GLN A 186 -20.40 -20.25 10.44
C GLN A 186 -20.70 -18.81 10.00
N ASP A 187 -21.30 -18.01 10.89
CA ASP A 187 -21.63 -16.60 10.65
C ASP A 187 -20.37 -15.80 10.25
N GLY A 188 -20.37 -15.25 9.03
CA GLY A 188 -19.24 -14.53 8.46
C GLY A 188 -19.07 -13.11 8.99
N LEU A 189 -19.96 -12.66 9.91
CA LEU A 189 -19.71 -11.48 10.74
C LEU A 189 -18.40 -11.61 11.53
N PHE A 190 -17.95 -12.83 11.85
CA PHE A 190 -16.60 -13.09 12.40
C PHE A 190 -16.03 -14.46 11.98
N ARG A 191 -15.22 -14.43 10.89
CA ARG A 191 -14.23 -15.42 10.38
C ARG A 191 -14.61 -16.91 10.39
N SER A 192 -14.55 -17.58 9.22
CA SER A 192 -14.63 -19.05 9.14
C SER A 192 -13.93 -19.71 7.95
N ASN A 193 -13.53 -20.98 8.21
CA ASN A 193 -13.16 -22.13 7.37
C ASN A 193 -11.69 -22.41 7.00
N LEU A 194 -11.00 -23.20 7.83
CA LEU A 194 -9.64 -23.79 7.72
C LEU A 194 -9.23 -24.38 6.34
N SER A 195 -7.93 -24.33 6.00
CA SER A 195 -7.28 -25.13 4.93
C SER A 195 -6.44 -26.28 5.49
N PRO A 196 -6.09 -27.32 4.70
CA PRO A 196 -5.49 -28.57 5.17
C PRO A 196 -4.06 -28.56 5.80
N ASP A 197 -3.47 -27.43 6.18
CA ASP A 197 -2.07 -27.36 6.71
C ASP A 197 -2.01 -26.96 8.21
N ASP A 198 -2.84 -27.59 9.05
CA ASP A 198 -3.14 -27.13 10.43
C ASP A 198 -2.29 -27.71 11.57
N THR A 199 -1.25 -28.52 11.32
CA THR A 199 -0.48 -29.11 12.44
C THR A 199 0.25 -28.04 13.28
N ALA A 200 0.75 -26.98 12.65
CA ALA A 200 1.45 -25.90 13.35
C ALA A 200 0.49 -24.96 14.11
N ASP A 201 -0.70 -24.71 13.57
CA ASP A 201 -1.68 -23.81 14.17
C ASP A 201 -2.38 -24.47 15.38
N MET A 202 -2.57 -25.80 15.37
CA MET A 202 -3.04 -26.56 16.55
C MET A 202 -2.03 -26.56 17.70
N ILE A 203 -0.73 -26.63 17.42
CA ILE A 203 0.32 -26.56 18.45
C ILE A 203 0.35 -25.16 19.07
N LYS A 204 0.25 -24.10 18.25
CA LYS A 204 0.19 -22.71 18.73
C LYS A 204 -1.07 -22.42 19.57
N ALA A 205 -2.19 -23.09 19.30
CA ALA A 205 -3.40 -22.98 20.13
C ALA A 205 -3.18 -23.53 21.55
N ALA A 206 -2.43 -24.63 21.71
CA ALA A 206 -2.09 -25.16 23.03
C ALA A 206 -1.15 -24.21 23.81
N GLU A 207 -0.16 -23.61 23.13
CA GLU A 207 0.78 -22.64 23.73
C GLU A 207 0.10 -21.34 24.23
N LEU A 208 -1.03 -20.94 23.63
CA LEU A 208 -1.81 -19.77 24.07
C LEU A 208 -2.33 -19.94 25.51
N ASN A 209 -2.82 -21.13 25.85
CA ASN A 209 -3.41 -21.39 27.16
C ASN A 209 -2.36 -21.41 28.29
N ASP A 210 -1.12 -21.82 28.00
CA ASP A 210 -0.03 -21.83 28.99
C ASP A 210 0.38 -20.43 29.45
N LYS A 211 0.20 -19.41 28.58
CA LYS A 211 0.51 -18.00 28.90
C LYS A 211 -0.73 -17.18 29.27
N ALA A 212 -1.92 -17.77 29.29
CA ALA A 212 -3.16 -17.04 29.52
C ALA A 212 -3.11 -16.21 30.83
N ASN A 213 -3.62 -14.97 30.76
CA ASN A 213 -3.65 -14.00 31.85
C ASN A 213 -2.29 -13.52 32.38
N THR A 214 -1.18 -13.89 31.71
CA THR A 214 0.12 -13.27 32.02
C THR A 214 0.18 -11.86 31.44
N VAL A 215 0.92 -10.99 32.12
CA VAL A 215 1.17 -9.61 31.71
C VAL A 215 2.67 -9.39 31.60
N GLU A 216 3.09 -8.71 30.56
CA GLU A 216 4.46 -8.25 30.36
C GLU A 216 4.50 -6.74 30.06
N VAL A 217 5.66 -6.13 30.30
CA VAL A 217 5.89 -4.71 30.04
C VAL A 217 6.83 -4.59 28.86
N VAL A 218 6.42 -3.84 27.83
CA VAL A 218 7.27 -3.52 26.68
C VAL A 218 7.59 -2.04 26.69
N LYS A 219 8.88 -1.73 26.65
CA LYS A 219 9.40 -0.39 26.41
C LYS A 219 9.81 -0.25 24.95
N ALA A 220 9.30 0.75 24.26
CA ALA A 220 9.53 0.93 22.82
C ALA A 220 10.10 2.32 22.49
N LYS A 221 10.97 2.39 21.47
CA LYS A 221 11.37 3.68 20.89
C LYS A 221 10.25 4.28 20.05
N TYR A 222 9.54 3.43 19.30
CA TYR A 222 8.40 3.79 18.44
C TYR A 222 7.29 2.75 18.51
N MET A 223 6.07 3.15 18.18
CA MET A 223 4.92 2.25 18.16
C MET A 223 4.00 2.54 16.96
N LEU A 224 3.45 1.48 16.36
CA LEU A 224 2.41 1.58 15.34
C LEU A 224 1.11 0.92 15.83
N GLY A 225 0.02 1.68 15.88
CA GLY A 225 -1.35 1.16 15.98
C GLY A 225 -1.92 0.87 14.59
N ALA A 226 -1.97 -0.40 14.23
CA ALA A 226 -2.58 -0.95 13.02
C ALA A 226 -3.76 -1.89 13.36
N ASP A 227 -4.48 -1.56 14.44
CA ASP A 227 -5.48 -2.39 15.13
C ASP A 227 -6.93 -2.14 14.68
N GLY A 228 -7.09 -1.55 13.50
CA GLY A 228 -8.34 -1.51 12.73
C GLY A 228 -9.30 -0.39 13.10
N ALA A 229 -10.52 -0.43 12.54
CA ALA A 229 -11.54 0.61 12.66
C ALA A 229 -11.89 0.97 14.12
N HIS A 230 -11.79 0.01 15.03
CA HIS A 230 -12.03 0.18 16.47
C HIS A 230 -10.76 0.32 17.30
N SER A 231 -9.68 0.80 16.67
CA SER A 231 -8.35 0.98 17.26
C SER A 231 -8.40 1.40 18.73
N TRP A 232 -7.82 0.57 19.56
CA TRP A 232 -7.57 0.83 20.97
C TRP A 232 -6.49 1.91 21.09
N VAL A 233 -5.40 1.81 20.31
CA VAL A 233 -4.31 2.79 20.34
C VAL A 233 -4.82 4.20 20.05
N ARG A 234 -5.66 4.36 19.03
CA ARG A 234 -6.28 5.66 18.70
C ARG A 234 -7.07 6.23 19.88
N LYS A 235 -7.84 5.39 20.58
CA LYS A 235 -8.67 5.82 21.71
C LYS A 235 -7.83 6.25 22.91
N GLU A 236 -6.77 5.50 23.23
CA GLU A 236 -5.84 5.86 24.31
C GLU A 236 -5.13 7.19 24.05
N LEU A 237 -4.84 7.50 22.78
CA LEU A 237 -4.28 8.81 22.39
C LEU A 237 -5.33 9.95 22.37
N GLY A 238 -6.61 9.64 22.59
CA GLY A 238 -7.69 10.62 22.52
C GLY A 238 -8.02 11.12 21.11
N PHE A 239 -7.53 10.44 20.06
CA PHE A 239 -7.78 10.82 18.67
C PHE A 239 -9.16 10.35 18.21
N LYS A 240 -9.78 11.14 17.33
CA LYS A 240 -11.15 10.91 16.86
C LYS A 240 -11.16 10.55 15.38
N LEU A 241 -12.18 9.78 14.98
CA LEU A 241 -12.53 9.60 13.58
C LEU A 241 -13.67 10.57 13.25
N GLU A 242 -13.40 11.52 12.37
CA GLU A 242 -14.33 12.51 11.87
C GLU A 242 -14.93 12.03 10.55
N GLY A 243 -16.24 12.16 10.40
CA GLY A 243 -16.96 11.79 9.18
C GLY A 243 -18.35 11.23 9.49
N GLU A 244 -19.06 10.83 8.45
CA GLU A 244 -20.45 10.43 8.51
C GLU A 244 -20.64 8.95 8.19
N SER A 245 -21.79 8.41 8.58
CA SER A 245 -22.20 7.05 8.18
C SER A 245 -23.46 7.18 7.36
N THR A 246 -23.55 6.42 6.27
CA THR A 246 -24.75 6.38 5.44
C THR A 246 -25.73 5.34 5.97
N ASP A 247 -27.00 5.50 5.61
CA ASP A 247 -28.04 4.51 5.94
C ASP A 247 -28.01 3.26 5.04
N TYR A 248 -27.12 3.21 4.04
CA TYR A 248 -27.03 2.09 3.12
C TYR A 248 -26.31 0.89 3.72
N ILE A 249 -26.97 -0.25 3.69
CA ILE A 249 -26.41 -1.56 4.09
C ILE A 249 -26.11 -2.37 2.83
N TRP A 250 -24.92 -2.98 2.82
CA TRP A 250 -24.45 -3.84 1.75
C TRP A 250 -24.15 -5.23 2.29
N GLY A 251 -24.76 -6.25 1.69
CA GLY A 251 -24.39 -7.65 1.89
C GLY A 251 -23.24 -8.04 0.97
N VAL A 252 -22.42 -8.99 1.40
CA VAL A 252 -21.34 -9.59 0.60
C VAL A 252 -21.47 -11.09 0.63
N LEU A 253 -21.31 -11.73 -0.53
CA LEU A 253 -21.27 -13.19 -0.66
C LEU A 253 -20.05 -13.61 -1.49
N ASP A 254 -19.24 -14.53 -0.96
CA ASP A 254 -18.17 -15.21 -1.69
C ASP A 254 -18.65 -16.62 -2.02
N ILE A 255 -19.11 -16.81 -3.25
CA ILE A 255 -19.78 -18.04 -3.70
C ILE A 255 -19.11 -18.61 -4.94
N VAL A 256 -19.36 -19.89 -5.21
CA VAL A 256 -19.26 -20.43 -6.58
C VAL A 256 -20.65 -20.32 -7.21
N PRO A 257 -20.90 -19.30 -8.05
CA PRO A 257 -22.24 -19.03 -8.54
C PRO A 257 -22.67 -20.05 -9.59
N ILE A 258 -23.96 -20.40 -9.57
CA ILE A 258 -24.68 -21.13 -10.61
C ILE A 258 -25.68 -20.14 -11.20
N THR A 259 -25.38 -19.63 -12.40
CA THR A 259 -26.12 -18.55 -13.03
C THR A 259 -26.04 -18.61 -14.55
N ASP A 260 -27.04 -18.02 -15.22
CA ASP A 260 -27.03 -17.73 -16.65
C ASP A 260 -26.70 -16.27 -16.97
N PHE A 261 -26.30 -15.47 -15.96
CA PHE A 261 -25.80 -14.11 -16.17
C PHE A 261 -24.47 -14.15 -16.94
N PRO A 262 -24.39 -13.55 -18.14
CA PRO A 262 -23.29 -13.81 -19.07
C PRO A 262 -21.94 -13.24 -18.61
N ASP A 263 -21.94 -12.24 -17.72
CA ASP A 263 -20.73 -11.55 -17.26
C ASP A 263 -20.33 -11.89 -15.83
N ILE A 264 -20.81 -13.00 -15.26
CA ILE A 264 -20.47 -13.37 -13.87
C ILE A 264 -18.95 -13.53 -13.62
N ARG A 265 -18.16 -13.65 -14.69
CA ARG A 265 -16.69 -13.73 -14.66
C ARG A 265 -15.97 -12.42 -15.01
N GLN A 266 -16.71 -11.33 -15.20
CA GLN A 266 -16.15 -9.98 -15.38
C GLN A 266 -16.43 -9.14 -14.13
N ARG A 267 -15.66 -8.06 -13.93
CA ARG A 267 -16.10 -7.06 -12.95
C ARG A 267 -17.37 -6.41 -13.49
N CYS A 268 -18.40 -6.29 -12.68
CA CYS A 268 -19.64 -5.65 -13.12
C CYS A 268 -20.13 -4.61 -12.12
N ALA A 269 -20.68 -3.53 -12.66
CA ALA A 269 -21.54 -2.60 -11.94
C ALA A 269 -22.95 -2.75 -12.50
N ILE A 270 -23.89 -3.19 -11.67
CA ILE A 270 -25.24 -3.56 -12.07
C ILE A 270 -26.22 -2.67 -11.31
N HIS A 271 -27.02 -1.89 -12.02
CA HIS A 271 -28.17 -1.17 -11.46
C HIS A 271 -29.46 -1.81 -11.98
N SER A 272 -30.34 -2.21 -11.08
CA SER A 272 -31.70 -2.59 -11.45
C SER A 272 -32.62 -1.38 -11.47
N ALA A 273 -33.80 -1.52 -12.09
CA ALA A 273 -34.78 -0.43 -12.16
C ALA A 273 -35.29 0.02 -10.78
N SER A 274 -35.40 -0.90 -9.81
CA SER A 274 -36.02 -0.61 -8.51
C SER A 274 -35.55 -1.47 -7.33
N SER A 275 -34.69 -2.47 -7.56
CA SER A 275 -34.28 -3.43 -6.53
C SER A 275 -32.89 -3.14 -5.93
N GLY A 276 -32.24 -2.06 -6.35
CA GLY A 276 -30.89 -1.67 -5.94
C GLY A 276 -29.80 -2.15 -6.91
N SER A 277 -28.57 -2.16 -6.41
CA SER A 277 -27.36 -2.42 -7.20
C SER A 277 -26.56 -3.63 -6.72
N VAL A 278 -25.88 -4.28 -7.67
CA VAL A 278 -24.91 -5.36 -7.41
C VAL A 278 -23.56 -5.02 -8.04
N MET A 279 -22.47 -5.27 -7.30
CA MET A 279 -21.12 -5.31 -7.86
C MET A 279 -20.64 -6.75 -7.93
N VAL A 280 -20.16 -7.18 -9.10
CA VAL A 280 -19.56 -8.49 -9.31
C VAL A 280 -18.05 -8.35 -9.29
N ILE A 281 -17.36 -9.13 -8.47
CA ILE A 281 -15.90 -9.24 -8.41
C ILE A 281 -15.50 -10.70 -8.66
N PRO A 282 -15.00 -11.05 -9.86
CA PRO A 282 -14.60 -12.42 -10.17
C PRO A 282 -13.29 -12.76 -9.45
N ARG A 283 -13.32 -13.79 -8.61
CA ARG A 283 -12.19 -14.23 -7.78
C ARG A 283 -11.51 -15.48 -8.34
N GLU A 284 -10.39 -15.84 -7.73
CA GLU A 284 -9.62 -17.05 -8.01
C GLU A 284 -10.46 -18.33 -7.81
N ASN A 285 -10.01 -19.46 -8.36
CA ASN A 285 -10.61 -20.78 -8.10
C ASN A 285 -12.14 -20.89 -8.31
N LYS A 286 -12.66 -20.20 -9.33
CA LYS A 286 -14.10 -20.11 -9.69
C LYS A 286 -14.97 -19.32 -8.71
N LEU A 287 -14.41 -18.77 -7.62
CA LEU A 287 -15.17 -17.94 -6.70
C LEU A 287 -15.59 -16.62 -7.37
N VAL A 288 -16.69 -16.07 -6.91
CA VAL A 288 -17.17 -14.73 -7.27
C VAL A 288 -17.65 -14.07 -5.99
N ARG A 289 -17.09 -12.89 -5.71
CA ARG A 289 -17.57 -12.02 -4.65
C ARG A 289 -18.65 -11.10 -5.22
N LEU A 290 -19.80 -11.10 -4.58
CA LEU A 290 -20.92 -10.22 -4.91
C LEU A 290 -21.09 -9.22 -3.77
N TYR A 291 -21.12 -7.93 -4.09
CA TYR A 291 -21.58 -6.88 -3.18
C TYR A 291 -23.00 -6.50 -3.58
N ILE A 292 -23.94 -6.61 -2.64
CA ILE A 292 -25.37 -6.50 -2.91
C ILE A 292 -25.98 -5.43 -2.01
N GLN A 293 -26.60 -4.44 -2.63
CA GLN A 293 -27.35 -3.43 -1.88
C GLN A 293 -28.61 -4.05 -1.26
N LEU A 294 -28.80 -3.83 0.04
CA LEU A 294 -30.03 -4.23 0.73
C LEU A 294 -30.96 -3.02 0.83
N THR A 295 -32.19 -3.16 0.34
CA THR A 295 -33.21 -2.09 0.33
C THR A 295 -34.06 -2.04 1.60
N THR A 296 -33.96 -3.06 2.46
CA THR A 296 -34.71 -3.14 3.72
C THR A 296 -33.97 -2.38 4.83
N THR A 297 -34.21 -1.07 4.96
CA THR A 297 -33.91 -0.37 6.21
C THR A 297 -35.07 -0.60 7.16
N ALA A 298 -34.87 -1.42 8.19
CA ALA A 298 -35.73 -1.32 9.36
C ALA A 298 -35.51 0.08 9.94
N LYS A 299 -36.46 1.00 9.72
CA LYS A 299 -36.55 2.22 10.52
C LYS A 299 -36.77 1.78 11.97
N ILE A 300 -35.71 1.74 12.75
CA ILE A 300 -35.76 1.54 14.21
C ILE A 300 -35.18 2.82 14.83
N GLY A 301 -35.88 3.33 15.83
CA GLY A 301 -35.84 4.72 16.31
C GLY A 301 -34.54 5.25 16.90
N ASP A 302 -34.57 6.56 17.13
CA ASP A 302 -33.56 7.48 17.67
C ASP A 302 -32.13 7.36 17.12
N GLN A 303 -31.57 8.52 16.76
CA GLN A 303 -30.37 8.75 15.94
C GLN A 303 -29.03 8.13 16.42
N ASP A 304 -29.02 7.29 17.45
CA ASP A 304 -27.81 6.75 18.08
C ASP A 304 -27.78 5.22 18.27
N SER A 305 -28.80 4.47 17.83
CA SER A 305 -28.81 3.00 17.99
C SER A 305 -28.23 2.28 16.76
N ARG A 306 -27.26 1.38 16.97
CA ARG A 306 -26.76 0.45 15.92
C ARG A 306 -27.95 -0.32 15.35
N ALA A 307 -28.19 -0.22 14.04
CA ALA A 307 -29.23 -1.01 13.37
C ALA A 307 -29.13 -2.49 13.77
N ASP A 308 -30.23 -3.10 14.18
CA ASP A 308 -30.30 -4.54 14.46
C ASP A 308 -30.03 -5.29 13.14
N ARG A 309 -28.97 -6.09 13.12
CA ARG A 309 -28.49 -6.84 11.94
C ARG A 309 -28.75 -8.33 12.06
N SER A 310 -29.38 -8.78 13.14
CA SER A 310 -29.65 -10.20 13.41
C SER A 310 -30.53 -10.86 12.34
N TRP A 311 -31.31 -10.06 11.60
CA TRP A 311 -32.16 -10.51 10.49
C TRP A 311 -31.41 -10.71 9.16
N ILE A 312 -30.19 -10.19 9.00
CA ILE A 312 -29.45 -10.31 7.75
C ILE A 312 -28.79 -11.68 7.71
N THR A 313 -29.23 -12.53 6.78
CA THR A 313 -28.68 -13.87 6.54
C THR A 313 -28.19 -14.00 5.10
N PRO A 314 -27.37 -15.01 4.76
CA PRO A 314 -26.98 -15.29 3.39
C PRO A 314 -28.16 -15.43 2.43
N ASP A 315 -29.27 -16.02 2.89
CA ASP A 315 -30.49 -16.21 2.09
C ASP A 315 -31.14 -14.88 1.75
N VAL A 316 -31.27 -13.97 2.72
CA VAL A 316 -31.81 -12.62 2.51
C VAL A 316 -30.94 -11.82 1.52
N ILE A 317 -29.62 -11.97 1.63
CA ILE A 317 -28.68 -11.33 0.70
C ILE A 317 -28.83 -11.92 -0.71
N LEU A 318 -28.94 -13.24 -0.83
CA LEU A 318 -29.13 -13.93 -2.11
C LEU A 318 -30.45 -13.53 -2.79
N GLU A 319 -31.56 -13.48 -2.04
CA GLU A 319 -32.86 -13.06 -2.56
C GLU A 319 -32.81 -11.64 -3.13
N SER A 320 -32.08 -10.75 -2.47
CA SER A 320 -31.87 -9.38 -2.95
C SER A 320 -31.06 -9.39 -4.26
N ALA A 321 -30.00 -10.21 -4.34
CA ALA A 321 -29.21 -10.38 -5.56
C ALA A 321 -30.04 -10.91 -6.73
N GLN A 322 -30.91 -11.89 -6.48
CA GLN A 322 -31.80 -12.48 -7.49
C GLN A 322 -32.80 -11.46 -8.06
N LYS A 323 -33.36 -10.58 -7.20
CA LYS A 323 -34.24 -9.49 -7.64
C LYS A 323 -33.49 -8.49 -8.53
N ILE A 324 -32.27 -8.13 -8.16
CA ILE A 324 -31.44 -7.17 -8.91
C ILE A 324 -31.01 -7.74 -10.28
N LEU A 325 -30.69 -9.05 -10.33
CA LEU A 325 -30.21 -9.71 -11.54
C LEU A 325 -31.31 -10.19 -12.49
N ALA A 326 -32.59 -10.04 -12.15
CA ALA A 326 -33.69 -10.47 -13.03
C ALA A 326 -33.55 -9.85 -14.45
N PRO A 327 -33.75 -10.63 -15.53
CA PRO A 327 -34.33 -11.98 -15.56
C PRO A 327 -33.32 -13.14 -15.38
N TYR A 328 -32.04 -12.85 -15.15
CA TYR A 328 -31.01 -13.87 -14.98
C TYR A 328 -31.17 -14.59 -13.63
N LYS A 329 -30.92 -15.90 -13.64
CA LYS A 329 -31.02 -16.77 -12.47
C LYS A 329 -29.71 -16.76 -11.71
N LEU A 330 -29.75 -16.77 -10.38
CA LEU A 330 -28.57 -16.91 -9.53
C LEU A 330 -28.87 -17.84 -8.35
N THR A 331 -28.02 -18.84 -8.14
CA THR A 331 -27.98 -19.67 -6.93
C THR A 331 -26.54 -20.12 -6.66
N TYR A 332 -26.30 -20.85 -5.57
CA TYR A 332 -24.99 -21.43 -5.27
C TYR A 332 -25.15 -22.75 -4.51
N ARG A 333 -24.10 -23.58 -4.56
CA ARG A 333 -23.96 -24.77 -3.70
C ARG A 333 -22.80 -24.64 -2.70
N LYS A 334 -21.89 -23.70 -2.96
CA LYS A 334 -20.71 -23.43 -2.15
C LYS A 334 -20.69 -21.94 -1.80
N LEU A 335 -20.72 -21.66 -0.51
CA LEU A 335 -20.56 -20.34 0.10
C LEU A 335 -19.34 -20.41 1.02
N ASP A 336 -18.29 -19.67 0.66
CA ASP A 336 -17.03 -19.66 1.43
C ASP A 336 -17.08 -18.62 2.54
N TRP A 337 -17.70 -17.46 2.28
CA TRP A 337 -17.78 -16.37 3.24
C TRP A 337 -18.93 -15.41 2.91
N TRP A 338 -19.44 -14.72 3.93
CA TRP A 338 -20.41 -13.64 3.75
C TRP A 338 -20.27 -12.58 4.84
N THR A 339 -20.79 -11.37 4.59
CA THR A 339 -20.93 -10.35 5.65
C THR A 339 -22.00 -9.34 5.29
N ALA A 340 -22.32 -8.44 6.22
CA ALA A 340 -23.05 -7.22 5.92
C ALA A 340 -22.41 -6.03 6.63
N TYR A 341 -22.13 -4.97 5.87
CA TYR A 341 -21.55 -3.75 6.40
C TYR A 341 -22.39 -2.54 6.07
N GLN A 342 -22.30 -1.54 6.94
CA GLN A 342 -22.85 -0.21 6.72
C GLN A 342 -21.69 0.68 6.27
N ILE A 343 -21.92 1.48 5.25
CA ILE A 343 -20.88 2.37 4.72
C ILE A 343 -20.67 3.52 5.71
N GLY A 344 -19.46 3.61 6.27
CA GLY A 344 -18.98 4.75 7.05
C GLY A 344 -17.73 5.32 6.42
N GLN A 345 -17.73 6.63 6.15
CA GLN A 345 -16.56 7.34 5.66
C GLN A 345 -16.01 8.23 6.77
N ARG A 346 -14.82 7.90 7.28
CA ARG A 346 -14.23 8.63 8.41
C ARG A 346 -12.73 8.74 8.28
N VAL A 347 -12.16 9.85 8.76
CA VAL A 347 -10.71 10.12 8.83
C VAL A 347 -10.29 10.49 10.24
N GLY A 348 -9.09 10.10 10.62
CA GLY A 348 -8.47 10.44 11.89
C GLY A 348 -8.12 11.92 11.96
N SER A 349 -8.42 12.56 13.09
CA SER A 349 -8.01 13.93 13.38
C SER A 349 -6.48 14.07 13.34
N ASN A 350 -5.77 13.03 13.80
CA ASN A 350 -4.32 12.94 13.88
C ASN A 350 -3.87 11.51 13.56
N PHE A 351 -2.68 11.38 12.99
CA PHE A 351 -2.08 10.10 12.59
C PHE A 351 -0.87 9.76 13.46
N SER A 352 -0.39 10.72 14.26
CA SER A 352 0.77 10.55 15.12
C SER A 352 0.66 11.32 16.44
N ALA A 353 1.31 10.81 17.48
CA ALA A 353 1.56 11.50 18.73
C ALA A 353 3.08 11.55 18.99
N TYR A 354 3.61 12.76 19.21
CA TYR A 354 5.03 13.05 19.47
C TYR A 354 6.01 12.52 18.41
N ASP A 355 5.54 12.18 17.21
CA ASP A 355 6.30 11.42 16.22
C ASP A 355 6.92 10.14 16.82
N ARG A 356 6.23 9.51 17.79
CA ARG A 356 6.65 8.30 18.52
C ARG A 356 5.63 7.19 18.39
N VAL A 357 4.34 7.52 18.54
CA VAL A 357 3.23 6.59 18.32
C VAL A 357 2.49 7.01 17.06
N PHE A 358 2.35 6.09 16.11
CA PHE A 358 1.69 6.31 14.83
C PHE A 358 0.46 5.42 14.71
N LEU A 359 -0.47 5.81 13.85
CA LEU A 359 -1.63 5.01 13.46
C LEU A 359 -1.68 4.85 11.95
N ALA A 360 -2.04 3.67 11.44
CA ALA A 360 -2.13 3.39 10.00
C ALA A 360 -3.37 2.56 9.63
N GLY A 361 -3.79 2.68 8.36
CA GLY A 361 -4.92 1.95 7.82
C GLY A 361 -6.24 2.29 8.49
N ASP A 362 -7.09 1.28 8.69
CA ASP A 362 -8.41 1.45 9.31
C ASP A 362 -8.39 2.13 10.70
N ALA A 363 -7.22 2.19 11.37
CA ALA A 363 -7.06 2.96 12.59
C ALA A 363 -7.22 4.48 12.37
N VAL A 364 -7.01 4.99 11.15
CA VAL A 364 -7.06 6.42 10.80
C VAL A 364 -7.95 6.73 9.60
N HIS A 365 -8.40 5.77 8.82
CA HIS A 365 -9.41 6.03 7.80
C HIS A 365 -10.27 4.81 7.53
N THR A 366 -11.58 5.00 7.41
CA THR A 366 -12.52 3.94 7.04
C THR A 366 -13.38 4.45 5.91
N HIS A 367 -13.65 3.62 4.90
CA HIS A 367 -14.44 4.00 3.73
C HIS A 367 -15.16 2.78 3.13
N SER A 368 -15.98 2.97 2.10
CA SER A 368 -16.68 1.85 1.46
C SER A 368 -15.72 0.91 0.71
N PRO A 369 -16.02 -0.39 0.58
CA PRO A 369 -15.19 -1.32 -0.18
C PRO A 369 -15.45 -1.25 -1.70
N LYS A 370 -16.33 -0.35 -2.19
CA LYS A 370 -16.74 -0.29 -3.61
C LYS A 370 -15.56 -0.07 -4.57
N ALA A 371 -14.54 0.67 -4.13
CA ALA A 371 -13.31 0.89 -4.89
C ALA A 371 -12.15 -0.04 -4.51
N GLY A 372 -12.35 -0.98 -3.57
CA GLY A 372 -11.33 -1.94 -3.12
C GLY A 372 -10.10 -1.29 -2.46
N GLN A 373 -10.23 -0.08 -1.90
CA GLN A 373 -9.07 0.72 -1.50
C GLN A 373 -8.51 0.40 -0.10
N GLY A 374 -9.30 -0.22 0.79
CA GLY A 374 -9.00 -0.22 2.23
C GLY A 374 -7.66 -0.86 2.54
N MET A 375 -7.46 -2.09 2.07
CA MET A 375 -6.21 -2.81 2.22
C MET A 375 -5.04 -2.12 1.48
N ASN A 376 -5.27 -1.61 0.27
CA ASN A 376 -4.23 -0.95 -0.55
C ASN A 376 -3.69 0.31 0.13
N VAL A 377 -4.57 1.21 0.56
CA VAL A 377 -4.19 2.46 1.22
C VAL A 377 -3.59 2.19 2.60
N SER A 378 -4.17 1.23 3.36
CA SER A 378 -3.63 0.79 4.64
C SER A 378 -2.19 0.30 4.55
N MET A 379 -1.88 -0.54 3.56
CA MET A 379 -0.50 -0.98 3.32
C MET A 379 0.38 0.19 2.90
N GLN A 380 -0.10 1.09 2.04
CA GLN A 380 0.70 2.24 1.62
C GLN A 380 1.05 3.21 2.75
N ASP A 381 0.20 3.36 3.76
CA ASP A 381 0.52 4.15 4.96
C ASP A 381 1.75 3.59 5.67
N SER A 382 1.73 2.29 5.96
CA SER A 382 2.87 1.62 6.60
C SER A 382 4.08 1.49 5.66
N PHE A 383 3.87 1.39 4.35
CA PHE A 383 4.94 1.43 3.36
C PHE A 383 5.69 2.78 3.38
N ASN A 384 4.95 3.88 3.54
CA ASN A 384 5.48 5.23 3.68
C ASN A 384 6.22 5.44 5.03
N LEU A 385 5.65 4.92 6.13
CA LEU A 385 6.21 5.12 7.46
C LEU A 385 7.44 4.23 7.74
N GLY A 386 7.43 2.98 7.25
CA GLY A 386 8.39 1.95 7.66
C GLY A 386 9.85 2.32 7.41
N TRP A 387 10.17 2.84 6.23
CA TRP A 387 11.53 3.26 5.91
C TRP A 387 11.98 4.48 6.71
N LYS A 388 11.04 5.39 7.03
CA LYS A 388 11.32 6.60 7.83
C LYS A 388 11.72 6.21 9.24
N VAL A 389 10.91 5.38 9.90
CA VAL A 389 11.22 4.84 11.23
C VAL A 389 12.52 4.05 11.22
N ALA A 390 12.73 3.17 10.22
CA ALA A 390 13.96 2.40 10.12
C ALA A 390 15.22 3.28 10.01
N ASN A 391 15.21 4.31 9.15
CA ASN A 391 16.36 5.20 9.00
C ASN A 391 16.63 6.05 10.25
N VAL A 392 15.58 6.46 10.96
CA VAL A 392 15.73 7.20 12.22
C VAL A 392 16.27 6.30 13.34
N VAL A 393 15.73 5.09 13.49
CA VAL A 393 16.21 4.11 14.49
C VAL A 393 17.69 3.75 14.25
N LYS A 394 18.11 3.64 12.99
CA LYS A 394 19.51 3.39 12.62
C LYS A 394 20.44 4.60 12.80
N GLY A 395 19.91 5.78 13.15
CA GLY A 395 20.70 7.01 13.22
C GLY A 395 21.21 7.52 11.86
N LEU A 396 20.54 7.15 10.76
CA LEU A 396 20.87 7.60 9.41
C LEU A 396 20.16 8.90 9.03
N ALA A 397 18.99 9.15 9.60
CA ALA A 397 18.19 10.34 9.34
C ALA A 397 17.64 10.96 10.63
N SER A 398 17.45 12.27 10.61
CA SER A 398 16.83 13.04 11.69
C SER A 398 15.36 12.65 11.88
N ARG A 399 14.88 12.72 13.13
CA ARG A 399 13.46 12.55 13.49
C ARG A 399 12.53 13.52 12.74
N SER A 400 13.05 14.62 12.18
CA SER A 400 12.27 15.56 11.38
C SER A 400 11.53 14.91 10.21
N ILE A 401 12.07 13.83 9.62
CA ILE A 401 11.40 13.13 8.51
C ILE A 401 10.12 12.42 8.95
N LEU A 402 9.94 12.10 10.24
CA LEU A 402 8.78 11.34 10.72
C LEU A 402 7.48 12.17 10.62
N LYS A 403 7.58 13.49 10.82
CA LYS A 403 6.45 14.44 10.69
C LYS A 403 5.80 14.38 9.31
N THR A 404 6.58 14.02 8.30
CA THR A 404 6.12 13.94 6.91
C THR A 404 5.12 12.81 6.71
N TYR A 405 5.07 11.79 7.59
CA TYR A 405 4.07 10.73 7.50
C TYR A 405 2.65 11.29 7.55
N GLU A 406 2.34 12.11 8.56
CA GLU A 406 1.01 12.67 8.70
C GLU A 406 0.68 13.65 7.55
N THR A 407 1.61 14.54 7.22
CA THR A 407 1.37 15.54 6.16
C THR A 407 1.18 14.90 4.78
N GLU A 408 1.85 13.78 4.51
CA GLU A 408 1.70 13.02 3.26
C GLU A 408 0.45 12.16 3.24
N ARG A 409 0.18 11.40 4.31
CA ARG A 409 -0.86 10.35 4.29
C ARG A 409 -2.25 10.86 4.63
N LYS A 410 -2.37 11.89 5.48
CA LYS A 410 -3.67 12.47 5.84
C LYS A 410 -4.36 13.11 4.64
N GLY A 411 -3.61 13.79 3.77
CA GLY A 411 -4.14 14.38 2.53
C GLY A 411 -4.73 13.32 1.60
N ILE A 412 -4.03 12.19 1.45
CA ILE A 412 -4.49 11.05 0.64
C ILE A 412 -5.71 10.37 1.25
N ALA A 413 -5.73 10.17 2.56
CA ALA A 413 -6.90 9.62 3.26
C ALA A 413 -8.15 10.50 3.08
N LYS A 414 -7.98 11.83 3.13
CA LYS A 414 -9.07 12.78 2.86
C LYS A 414 -9.54 12.70 1.40
N ALA A 415 -8.61 12.72 0.44
CA ALA A 415 -8.95 12.59 -0.97
C ALA A 415 -9.68 11.27 -1.29
N LEU A 416 -9.30 10.18 -0.61
CA LEU A 416 -9.97 8.88 -0.70
C LEU A 416 -11.41 8.93 -0.20
N ILE A 417 -11.64 9.62 0.92
CA ILE A 417 -12.97 9.81 1.49
C ILE A 417 -13.84 10.68 0.59
N ASP A 418 -13.30 11.78 0.08
CA ASP A 418 -14.02 12.67 -0.85
C ASP A 418 -14.41 11.91 -2.13
N PHE A 419 -13.50 11.09 -2.65
CA PHE A 419 -13.75 10.20 -3.78
C PHE A 419 -14.82 9.14 -3.45
N ASP A 420 -14.66 8.40 -2.35
CA ASP A 420 -15.60 7.34 -1.93
C ASP A 420 -16.99 7.89 -1.64
N HIS A 421 -17.08 9.10 -1.10
CA HIS A 421 -18.35 9.76 -0.82
C HIS A 421 -19.13 10.05 -2.12
N LYS A 422 -18.46 10.56 -3.17
CA LYS A 422 -19.08 10.73 -4.49
C LYS A 422 -19.43 9.37 -5.11
N PHE A 423 -18.48 8.44 -5.12
CA PHE A 423 -18.62 7.15 -5.80
C PHE A 423 -19.69 6.25 -5.16
N SER A 424 -19.75 6.22 -3.82
CA SER A 424 -20.72 5.41 -3.08
C SER A 424 -22.15 5.89 -3.29
N ARG A 425 -22.39 7.21 -3.37
CA ARG A 425 -23.71 7.78 -3.71
C ARG A 425 -24.12 7.39 -5.13
N LEU A 426 -23.20 7.56 -6.09
CA LEU A 426 -23.42 7.21 -7.49
C LEU A 426 -23.74 5.71 -7.70
N PHE A 427 -23.23 4.84 -6.84
CA PHE A 427 -23.47 3.40 -6.94
C PHE A 427 -24.71 2.93 -6.14
N SER A 428 -25.17 3.72 -5.16
CA SER A 428 -26.31 3.36 -4.30
C SER A 428 -27.64 3.96 -4.75
N GLY A 429 -27.65 4.98 -5.62
CA GLY A 429 -28.90 5.59 -6.08
C GLY A 429 -29.55 4.85 -7.25
N ARG A 430 -30.82 5.20 -7.51
CA ARG A 430 -31.58 4.65 -8.65
C ARG A 430 -31.06 5.26 -9.96
N PRO A 431 -30.94 4.48 -11.05
CA PRO A 431 -30.61 5.03 -12.36
C PRO A 431 -31.72 5.97 -12.85
N ALA A 432 -31.35 7.03 -13.59
CA ALA A 432 -32.30 7.92 -14.24
C ALA A 432 -33.11 7.18 -15.31
N LYS A 433 -34.42 7.42 -15.37
CA LYS A 433 -35.31 6.81 -16.37
C LYS A 433 -35.19 7.47 -17.74
N ASP A 434 -34.97 8.78 -17.76
CA ASP A 434 -34.78 9.61 -18.95
C ASP A 434 -33.99 10.89 -18.58
N ILE A 435 -33.76 11.76 -19.56
CA ILE A 435 -32.99 13.02 -19.37
C ILE A 435 -33.72 14.02 -18.45
N MET A 436 -35.03 13.87 -18.24
CA MET A 436 -35.85 14.75 -17.40
C MET A 436 -35.90 14.28 -15.93
N ASP A 437 -35.44 13.06 -15.62
CA ASP A 437 -35.39 12.49 -14.27
C ASP A 437 -34.15 12.99 -13.50
N GLU A 438 -34.18 14.26 -13.09
CA GLU A 438 -33.09 14.93 -12.37
C GLU A 438 -32.74 14.28 -11.01
N GLU A 439 -33.66 13.50 -10.43
CA GLU A 439 -33.45 12.76 -9.18
C GLU A 439 -32.71 11.42 -9.39
N GLY A 440 -32.66 10.92 -10.61
CA GLY A 440 -31.98 9.69 -10.97
C GLY A 440 -30.51 9.90 -11.32
N ILE A 441 -29.72 8.83 -11.22
CA ILE A 441 -28.29 8.90 -11.52
C ILE A 441 -28.07 8.83 -13.03
N SER A 442 -27.37 9.82 -13.57
CA SER A 442 -26.90 9.81 -14.96
C SER A 442 -25.85 8.72 -15.17
N MET A 443 -26.06 7.89 -16.18
CA MET A 443 -25.11 6.81 -16.53
C MET A 443 -23.82 7.34 -17.16
N ASP A 444 -23.87 8.48 -17.83
CA ASP A 444 -22.68 9.14 -18.36
C ASP A 444 -21.83 9.72 -17.22
N GLU A 445 -22.47 10.35 -16.22
CA GLU A 445 -21.77 10.82 -15.02
C GLU A 445 -21.17 9.64 -14.24
N PHE A 446 -21.91 8.54 -14.13
CA PHE A 446 -21.42 7.31 -13.51
C PHE A 446 -20.20 6.74 -14.24
N ARG A 447 -20.22 6.70 -15.58
CA ARG A 447 -19.08 6.26 -16.39
C ARG A 447 -17.87 7.15 -16.19
N GLU A 448 -18.05 8.48 -16.27
CA GLU A 448 -16.95 9.43 -16.03
C GLU A 448 -16.38 9.32 -14.62
N ALA A 449 -17.23 9.08 -13.61
CA ALA A 449 -16.79 8.87 -12.23
C ALA A 449 -15.99 7.58 -12.08
N PHE A 450 -16.33 6.52 -12.82
CA PHE A 450 -15.54 5.29 -12.89
C PHE A 450 -14.18 5.53 -13.56
N GLU A 451 -14.14 6.20 -14.71
CA GLU A 451 -12.90 6.46 -15.44
C GLU A 451 -11.93 7.35 -14.65
N LYS A 452 -12.43 8.46 -14.08
CA LYS A 452 -11.64 9.33 -13.19
C LYS A 452 -11.28 8.61 -11.89
N GLY A 453 -12.20 7.79 -11.39
CA GLY A 453 -12.00 7.00 -10.18
C GLY A 453 -10.92 5.94 -10.32
N ASN A 454 -10.77 5.31 -11.48
CA ASN A 454 -9.75 4.29 -11.73
C ASN A 454 -8.33 4.85 -11.59
N LEU A 455 -8.10 6.13 -11.96
CA LEU A 455 -6.80 6.78 -11.76
C LEU A 455 -6.46 6.87 -10.26
N PHE A 456 -7.41 7.35 -9.44
CA PHE A 456 -7.22 7.44 -8.00
C PHE A 456 -7.09 6.05 -7.38
N ALA A 457 -7.99 5.13 -7.74
CA ALA A 457 -8.05 3.78 -7.22
C ALA A 457 -6.80 2.95 -7.53
N SER A 458 -6.11 3.21 -8.65
CA SER A 458 -4.84 2.54 -8.97
C SER A 458 -3.74 2.77 -7.93
N GLY A 459 -3.88 3.80 -7.09
CA GLY A 459 -2.87 4.25 -6.12
C GLY A 459 -1.68 4.98 -6.75
N ILE A 460 -1.71 5.22 -8.07
CA ILE A 460 -0.61 5.82 -8.84
C ILE A 460 -0.61 7.35 -8.75
N ALA A 461 -1.79 7.96 -8.62
CA ALA A 461 -1.98 9.41 -8.62
C ALA A 461 -1.60 10.10 -7.30
N VAL A 462 -1.00 9.37 -6.35
CA VAL A 462 -0.51 9.96 -5.10
C VAL A 462 0.56 10.99 -5.41
N ASP A 463 0.31 12.22 -4.95
CA ASP A 463 1.21 13.35 -5.15
C ASP A 463 1.46 14.06 -3.80
N TYR A 464 2.67 13.91 -3.27
CA TYR A 464 3.08 14.51 -2.02
C TYR A 464 3.44 15.99 -2.16
N GLY A 465 3.07 16.76 -1.15
CA GLY A 465 3.42 18.17 -1.03
C GLY A 465 4.89 18.40 -0.70
N GLN A 466 5.27 19.68 -0.67
CA GLN A 466 6.61 20.11 -0.25
C GLN A 466 6.91 19.68 1.18
N SER A 467 8.13 19.22 1.41
CA SER A 467 8.69 18.91 2.73
C SER A 467 10.21 18.89 2.67
N ASN A 468 10.88 18.65 3.80
CA ASN A 468 12.33 18.43 3.84
C ASN A 468 12.81 17.17 3.11
N ILE A 469 11.89 16.31 2.64
CA ILE A 469 12.20 15.12 1.86
C ILE A 469 11.55 15.13 0.47
N VAL A 470 10.88 16.23 0.08
CA VAL A 470 10.30 16.43 -1.25
C VAL A 470 10.52 17.88 -1.66
N ALA A 471 11.49 18.11 -2.54
CA ALA A 471 11.96 19.41 -3.02
C ALA A 471 11.01 20.04 -4.06
N LYS A 472 9.70 19.98 -3.79
CA LYS A 472 8.66 20.64 -4.58
C LYS A 472 8.59 22.10 -4.18
N ILE A 473 8.44 22.99 -5.16
CA ILE A 473 8.29 24.43 -4.93
C ILE A 473 6.82 24.78 -5.18
N THR A 474 6.19 25.50 -4.26
CA THR A 474 4.77 25.86 -4.34
C THR A 474 4.55 27.23 -4.97
N ALA A 475 3.32 27.52 -5.38
CA ALA A 475 2.96 28.76 -6.08
C ALA A 475 3.09 30.04 -5.22
N ASP A 476 3.27 29.90 -3.90
CA ASP A 476 3.43 31.02 -2.98
C ASP A 476 4.90 31.51 -2.90
N ASP A 477 5.86 30.71 -3.37
CA ASP A 477 7.26 31.08 -3.53
C ASP A 477 7.49 31.89 -4.82
N SER A 478 6.93 33.10 -4.85
CA SER A 478 6.90 33.96 -6.05
C SER A 478 8.29 34.23 -6.67
N GLY A 479 9.38 34.14 -5.90
CA GLY A 479 10.76 34.26 -6.37
C GLY A 479 11.42 32.97 -6.88
N LEU A 480 10.81 31.80 -6.66
CA LEU A 480 11.39 30.48 -7.01
C LEU A 480 10.59 29.73 -8.10
N LYS A 481 9.47 30.29 -8.59
CA LYS A 481 8.66 29.71 -9.67
C LYS A 481 9.47 29.39 -10.93
N ASP A 482 10.37 30.29 -11.32
CA ASP A 482 11.25 30.09 -12.47
C ASP A 482 12.20 28.90 -12.24
N ILE A 483 12.66 28.69 -11.01
CA ILE A 483 13.53 27.56 -10.65
C ILE A 483 12.73 26.25 -10.65
N ALA A 484 11.50 26.27 -10.14
CA ALA A 484 10.58 25.13 -10.17
C ALA A 484 10.26 24.67 -11.60
N GLY A 485 9.89 25.63 -12.47
CA GLY A 485 9.62 25.38 -13.88
C GLY A 485 10.85 24.89 -14.63
N LYS A 486 12.02 25.48 -14.36
CA LYS A 486 13.30 25.03 -14.95
C LYS A 486 13.68 23.61 -14.54
N ARG A 487 13.47 23.23 -13.27
CA ARG A 487 13.74 21.87 -12.77
C ARG A 487 12.80 20.85 -13.38
N GLN A 488 11.48 21.09 -13.30
CA GLN A 488 10.50 20.16 -13.88
C GLN A 488 10.64 20.04 -15.41
N GLY A 489 11.11 21.09 -16.09
CA GLY A 489 11.39 21.07 -17.53
C GLY A 489 12.56 20.17 -17.95
N LEU A 490 13.37 19.66 -17.01
CA LEU A 490 14.43 18.69 -17.31
C LEU A 490 13.89 17.30 -17.62
N ALA A 491 12.81 16.91 -16.96
CA ALA A 491 12.13 15.63 -17.11
C ALA A 491 10.63 15.83 -16.81
N PRO A 492 9.85 16.37 -17.76
CA PRO A 492 8.47 16.76 -17.54
C PRO A 492 7.59 15.64 -16.97
N GLU A 493 7.83 14.38 -17.34
CA GLU A 493 7.00 13.25 -16.89
C GLU A 493 7.46 12.61 -15.57
N ILE A 494 8.60 13.04 -15.02
CA ILE A 494 9.05 12.68 -13.67
C ILE A 494 8.57 13.74 -12.68
N LYS A 495 7.34 13.59 -12.19
CA LYS A 495 6.71 14.58 -11.30
C LYS A 495 7.24 14.46 -9.86
N LEU A 496 7.72 15.57 -9.30
CA LEU A 496 8.09 15.66 -7.87
C LEU A 496 6.88 15.36 -6.97
N GLY A 497 7.10 14.52 -5.95
CA GLY A 497 6.05 14.08 -5.03
C GLY A 497 5.27 12.86 -5.49
N MET A 498 5.46 12.38 -6.73
CA MET A 498 4.82 11.17 -7.25
C MET A 498 5.79 9.99 -7.31
N ARG A 499 5.24 8.77 -7.39
CA ARG A 499 6.04 7.56 -7.66
C ARG A 499 6.70 7.67 -9.04
N ILE A 500 7.96 7.24 -9.19
CA ILE A 500 8.63 7.26 -10.50
C ILE A 500 7.92 6.32 -11.50
N PRO A 501 7.63 6.73 -12.75
CA PRO A 501 7.11 5.83 -13.77
C PRO A 501 8.12 4.71 -14.12
N SER A 502 7.67 3.68 -14.83
CA SER A 502 8.55 2.57 -15.24
C SER A 502 8.45 2.31 -16.74
N VAL A 503 9.61 2.27 -17.39
CA VAL A 503 9.82 1.70 -18.72
C VAL A 503 10.91 0.64 -18.66
N LYS A 504 11.17 -0.05 -19.77
CA LYS A 504 12.31 -0.98 -19.86
C LYS A 504 13.62 -0.23 -20.09
N VAL A 505 14.69 -0.72 -19.49
CA VAL A 505 16.08 -0.31 -19.71
C VAL A 505 16.93 -1.57 -19.82
N LEU A 506 18.03 -1.54 -20.58
CA LEU A 506 18.93 -2.69 -20.68
C LEU A 506 20.08 -2.53 -19.70
N ASN A 507 20.44 -3.60 -19.01
CA ASN A 507 21.69 -3.59 -18.26
C ASN A 507 22.88 -3.54 -19.23
N GLN A 508 23.84 -2.65 -18.96
CA GLN A 508 24.97 -2.41 -19.85
C GLN A 508 25.84 -3.66 -20.03
N SER A 509 25.99 -4.46 -18.97
CA SER A 509 26.90 -5.61 -18.91
C SER A 509 26.39 -6.88 -19.59
N ASP A 510 25.10 -7.18 -19.47
CA ASP A 510 24.52 -8.46 -19.92
C ASP A 510 23.39 -8.31 -20.95
N ALA A 511 23.05 -7.06 -21.33
CA ALA A 511 21.96 -6.71 -22.25
C ALA A 511 20.56 -7.14 -21.77
N ARG A 512 20.41 -7.55 -20.50
CA ARG A 512 19.12 -7.98 -19.97
C ARG A 512 18.17 -6.78 -19.84
N PRO A 513 16.96 -6.85 -20.40
CA PRO A 513 15.94 -5.84 -20.16
C PRO A 513 15.38 -5.95 -18.75
N TRP A 514 15.18 -4.79 -18.13
CA TRP A 514 14.57 -4.62 -16.82
C TRP A 514 13.57 -3.49 -16.87
N HIS A 515 12.41 -3.65 -16.23
CA HIS A 515 11.63 -2.47 -15.88
C HIS A 515 12.40 -1.64 -14.85
N LEU A 516 12.50 -0.32 -15.04
CA LEU A 516 13.23 0.57 -14.12
C LEU A 516 12.85 0.34 -12.65
N GLN A 517 11.56 0.17 -12.35
CA GLN A 517 11.09 -0.08 -10.97
C GLN A 517 11.54 -1.44 -10.38
N GLU A 518 11.88 -2.44 -11.20
CA GLU A 518 12.41 -3.73 -10.71
C GLU A 518 13.82 -3.58 -10.10
N LEU A 519 14.54 -2.54 -10.52
CA LEU A 519 15.85 -2.17 -9.98
C LEU A 519 15.72 -1.46 -8.62
N LEU A 520 14.55 -0.89 -8.33
CA LEU A 520 14.29 -0.05 -7.15
C LEU A 520 13.76 -0.89 -5.98
N ARG A 521 14.57 -1.82 -5.49
CA ARG A 521 14.20 -2.72 -4.39
C ARG A 521 13.99 -1.98 -3.08
N SER A 522 12.98 -2.41 -2.31
CA SER A 522 12.71 -1.91 -0.96
C SER A 522 13.75 -2.45 0.02
N ASN A 523 14.85 -1.73 0.19
CA ASN A 523 15.96 -2.08 1.09
C ASN A 523 16.34 -0.96 2.08
N GLY A 524 15.61 0.16 2.06
CA GLY A 524 15.78 1.27 3.00
C GLY A 524 16.72 2.37 2.52
N SER A 525 17.49 2.13 1.44
CA SER A 525 18.35 3.16 0.86
C SER A 525 17.59 4.11 -0.06
N TRP A 526 18.10 5.33 -0.15
CA TRP A 526 17.71 6.32 -1.16
C TRP A 526 18.36 5.97 -2.50
N ARG A 527 17.87 6.56 -3.59
CA ARG A 527 18.47 6.40 -4.92
C ARG A 527 18.84 7.73 -5.53
N LEU A 528 20.04 7.79 -6.11
CA LEU A 528 20.41 8.80 -7.09
C LEU A 528 20.36 8.16 -8.47
N LEU A 529 19.34 8.50 -9.25
CA LEU A 529 19.29 8.15 -10.67
C LEU A 529 20.04 9.20 -11.47
N VAL A 530 21.02 8.78 -12.26
CA VAL A 530 21.83 9.62 -13.11
C VAL A 530 21.46 9.34 -14.56
N PHE A 531 20.92 10.34 -15.25
CA PHE A 531 20.59 10.28 -16.67
C PHE A 531 21.58 11.18 -17.41
N PRO A 532 22.78 10.69 -17.76
CA PRO A 532 23.82 11.53 -18.35
C PRO A 532 23.52 11.98 -19.79
N GLY A 533 22.46 11.47 -20.42
CA GLY A 533 22.19 11.70 -21.83
C GLY A 533 23.04 10.81 -22.73
N ASP A 534 23.31 11.33 -23.92
CA ASP A 534 24.22 10.73 -24.89
C ASP A 534 25.67 11.08 -24.52
N ILE A 535 26.40 10.11 -24.00
CA ILE A 535 27.79 10.23 -23.54
C ILE A 535 28.82 10.25 -24.68
N ASP A 536 28.39 10.02 -25.94
CA ASP A 536 29.22 10.28 -27.13
C ASP A 536 29.38 11.79 -27.39
N LEU A 537 28.46 12.60 -26.85
CA LEU A 537 28.61 14.05 -26.84
C LEU A 537 29.66 14.43 -25.79
N GLU A 538 30.78 15.00 -26.25
CA GLU A 538 31.89 15.42 -25.38
C GLU A 538 31.43 16.33 -24.22
N SER A 539 30.46 17.21 -24.50
CA SER A 539 29.86 18.08 -23.49
C SER A 539 29.15 17.30 -22.38
N GLN A 540 28.38 16.26 -22.71
CA GLN A 540 27.70 15.43 -21.71
C GLN A 540 28.67 14.55 -20.94
N ASN A 541 29.63 13.94 -21.64
CA ASN A 541 30.66 13.11 -21.01
C ASN A 541 31.45 13.90 -19.95
N LYS A 542 31.81 15.14 -20.27
CA LYS A 542 32.49 16.05 -19.33
C LYS A 542 31.64 16.38 -18.10
N ARG A 543 30.34 16.63 -18.28
CA ARG A 543 29.41 16.93 -17.18
C ARG A 543 29.19 15.72 -16.27
N MET A 544 29.00 14.54 -16.86
CA MET A 544 28.93 13.28 -16.11
C MET A 544 30.21 13.06 -15.29
N LYS A 545 31.38 13.22 -15.90
CA LYS A 545 32.68 13.07 -15.20
C LYS A 545 32.83 14.09 -14.07
N SER A 546 32.45 15.36 -14.27
CA SER A 546 32.47 16.40 -13.24
C SER A 546 31.61 16.03 -12.01
N LEU A 547 30.38 15.52 -12.23
CA LEU A 547 29.56 15.01 -11.13
C LEU A 547 30.27 13.84 -10.42
N CYS A 548 30.78 12.87 -11.18
CA CYS A 548 31.39 11.66 -10.64
C CYS A 548 32.67 11.95 -9.84
N GLU A 549 33.49 12.92 -10.26
CA GLU A 549 34.66 13.39 -9.51
C GLU A 549 34.25 13.87 -8.12
N LYS A 550 33.18 14.68 -8.02
CA LYS A 550 32.65 15.15 -6.74
C LYS A 550 32.09 14.02 -5.88
N LEU A 551 31.30 13.11 -6.48
CA LEU A 551 30.75 11.93 -5.79
C LEU A 551 31.85 10.99 -5.25
N SER A 552 33.00 10.93 -5.91
CA SER A 552 34.13 10.08 -5.52
C SER A 552 34.93 10.62 -4.33
N THR A 553 34.80 11.92 -4.01
CA THR A 553 35.55 12.54 -2.90
C THR A 553 35.18 11.94 -1.55
N GLY A 554 36.13 11.91 -0.61
CA GLY A 554 35.90 11.45 0.77
C GLY A 554 34.83 12.24 1.52
N SER A 555 34.61 13.50 1.14
CA SER A 555 33.61 14.41 1.72
C SER A 555 32.24 14.32 1.06
N SER A 556 32.07 13.46 0.04
CA SER A 556 30.82 13.41 -0.72
C SER A 556 29.64 12.95 0.13
N PHE A 557 28.41 13.35 -0.21
CA PHE A 557 27.22 12.87 0.52
C PHE A 557 27.09 11.33 0.51
N LEU A 558 27.61 10.65 -0.52
CA LEU A 558 27.63 9.19 -0.58
C LEU A 558 28.47 8.58 0.57
N LYS A 559 29.64 9.15 0.85
CA LYS A 559 30.54 8.67 1.91
C LYS A 559 30.20 9.25 3.28
N ARG A 560 29.84 10.54 3.33
CA ARG A 560 29.53 11.28 4.56
C ARG A 560 28.32 10.74 5.33
N PHE A 561 27.34 10.19 4.61
CA PHE A 561 26.11 9.65 5.20
C PHE A 561 26.07 8.11 5.25
N THR A 562 27.07 7.42 4.70
CA THR A 562 27.18 5.96 4.77
C THR A 562 28.15 5.55 5.88
N PRO A 563 27.76 4.67 6.82
CA PRO A 563 28.67 4.19 7.85
C PRO A 563 29.93 3.56 7.23
N PRO A 564 31.15 3.84 7.74
CA PRO A 564 32.39 3.35 7.11
C PRO A 564 32.50 1.83 6.99
N SER A 565 31.85 1.08 7.89
CA SER A 565 31.81 -0.39 7.88
C SER A 565 30.65 -0.96 7.06
N ALA A 566 29.76 -0.11 6.55
CA ALA A 566 28.63 -0.53 5.74
C ALA A 566 29.00 -0.56 4.25
N ARG A 567 28.25 -1.34 3.47
CA ARG A 567 28.40 -1.37 2.02
C ARG A 567 28.12 0.02 1.42
N TYR A 568 28.86 0.40 0.38
CA TYR A 568 28.84 1.75 -0.22
C TYR A 568 27.46 2.24 -0.69
N ASP A 569 26.53 1.34 -1.00
CA ASP A 569 25.18 1.62 -1.50
C ASP A 569 24.08 1.36 -0.46
N SER A 570 24.47 1.12 0.79
CA SER A 570 23.55 0.77 1.89
C SER A 570 22.66 1.91 2.37
N VAL A 571 23.04 3.17 2.07
CA VAL A 571 22.26 4.38 2.43
C VAL A 571 21.79 5.11 1.19
N ILE A 572 22.67 5.31 0.20
CA ILE A 572 22.36 5.96 -1.07
C ILE A 572 22.94 5.09 -2.19
N GLU A 573 22.07 4.54 -3.03
CA GLU A 573 22.47 3.74 -4.18
C GLU A 573 22.41 4.61 -5.46
N VAL A 574 23.46 4.55 -6.26
CA VAL A 574 23.54 5.26 -7.55
C VAL A 574 23.17 4.28 -8.67
N ILE A 575 22.25 4.68 -9.56
CA ILE A 575 21.90 3.94 -10.77
C ILE A 575 22.01 4.90 -11.95
N THR A 576 22.66 4.47 -13.03
CA THR A 576 22.88 5.27 -14.23
C THR A 576 22.13 4.69 -15.42
N VAL A 577 21.44 5.53 -16.19
CA VAL A 577 20.82 5.13 -17.48
C VAL A 577 21.25 6.11 -18.58
N HIS A 578 22.16 5.72 -19.47
CA HIS A 578 22.60 6.58 -20.58
C HIS A 578 21.79 6.36 -21.87
N ALA A 579 21.93 7.26 -22.84
CA ALA A 579 21.22 7.23 -24.13
C ALA A 579 22.11 6.88 -25.34
N SER A 580 23.42 6.69 -25.14
CA SER A 580 24.34 6.23 -26.19
C SER A 580 24.10 4.77 -26.54
N LYS A 581 24.53 4.35 -27.73
CA LYS A 581 24.37 2.98 -28.20
C LYS A 581 25.14 1.99 -27.30
N ARG A 582 24.47 0.93 -26.84
CA ARG A 582 25.04 -0.02 -25.86
C ARG A 582 26.35 -0.63 -26.31
N GLN A 583 26.43 -0.98 -27.60
CA GLN A 583 27.55 -1.71 -28.20
C GLN A 583 28.82 -0.88 -28.36
N ASP A 584 28.71 0.44 -28.23
CA ASP A 584 29.81 1.36 -28.49
C ASP A 584 30.58 1.71 -27.20
N HIS A 585 30.08 1.25 -26.03
CA HIS A 585 30.65 1.51 -24.71
C HIS A 585 30.73 0.24 -23.86
N ASP A 586 31.81 0.07 -23.12
CA ASP A 586 31.92 -0.91 -22.05
C ASP A 586 31.60 -0.28 -20.70
N ILE A 587 31.25 -1.09 -19.69
CA ILE A 587 31.02 -0.57 -18.33
C ILE A 587 32.24 0.18 -17.76
N PHE A 588 33.44 -0.13 -18.26
CA PHE A 588 34.69 0.44 -17.78
C PHE A 588 34.99 1.84 -18.33
N ASP A 589 34.23 2.30 -19.34
CA ASP A 589 34.31 3.67 -19.87
C ASP A 589 33.68 4.72 -18.94
N PHE A 590 32.87 4.26 -17.99
CA PHE A 590 32.24 5.10 -16.97
C PHE A 590 33.20 5.38 -15.81
N PRO A 591 32.94 6.36 -14.92
CA PRO A 591 33.68 6.52 -13.66
C PRO A 591 33.34 5.45 -12.61
N GLU A 592 34.33 5.00 -11.82
CA GLU A 592 34.18 3.90 -10.84
C GLU A 592 33.03 4.09 -9.85
N VAL A 593 32.73 5.33 -9.44
CA VAL A 593 31.62 5.63 -8.53
C VAL A 593 30.24 5.19 -9.07
N LEU A 594 30.11 5.00 -10.38
CA LEU A 594 28.89 4.48 -11.03
C LEU A 594 28.86 2.95 -11.15
N ARG A 595 29.96 2.26 -10.83
CA ARG A 595 30.07 0.79 -10.75
C ARG A 595 31.13 0.43 -9.69
N PRO A 596 30.86 0.66 -8.40
CA PRO A 596 31.92 0.56 -7.40
C PRO A 596 32.52 -0.84 -7.33
N TYR A 597 33.82 -0.93 -7.02
CA TYR A 597 34.48 -2.18 -6.68
C TYR A 597 34.31 -2.49 -5.19
N HIS A 598 34.03 -3.74 -4.86
CA HIS A 598 34.05 -4.28 -3.51
C HIS A 598 34.98 -5.49 -3.45
N GLU A 599 35.77 -5.63 -2.38
CA GLU A 599 36.78 -6.69 -2.29
C GLU A 599 36.19 -8.11 -2.33
N VAL A 600 34.95 -8.28 -1.86
CA VAL A 600 34.24 -9.58 -1.85
C VAL A 600 33.40 -9.77 -3.11
N ASP A 601 32.71 -8.73 -3.56
CA ASP A 601 31.71 -8.85 -4.64
C ASP A 601 32.29 -8.54 -6.03
N GLY A 602 33.50 -7.98 -6.09
CA GLY A 602 34.11 -7.47 -7.32
C GLY A 602 33.46 -6.16 -7.78
N TRP A 603 33.43 -5.95 -9.09
CA TRP A 603 32.75 -4.82 -9.73
C TRP A 603 31.23 -4.98 -9.68
N ASP A 604 30.50 -3.89 -9.41
CA ASP A 604 29.04 -3.92 -9.45
C ASP A 604 28.48 -3.75 -10.87
N TYR A 605 28.07 -4.87 -11.46
CA TYR A 605 27.51 -4.94 -12.81
C TYR A 605 26.03 -4.51 -12.90
N ASN A 606 25.38 -4.17 -11.78
CA ASN A 606 23.94 -3.86 -11.74
C ASN A 606 23.65 -2.37 -11.49
N LYS A 607 24.56 -1.48 -11.88
CA LYS A 607 24.45 -0.03 -11.66
C LYS A 607 24.35 0.80 -12.92
N ILE A 608 24.78 0.27 -14.07
CA ILE A 608 24.80 0.99 -15.34
C ILE A 608 23.85 0.30 -16.31
N PHE A 609 22.93 1.10 -16.85
CA PHE A 609 21.91 0.70 -17.80
C PHE A 609 21.90 1.66 -18.99
N VAL A 610 21.19 1.27 -20.03
CA VAL A 610 21.05 2.04 -21.27
C VAL A 610 19.59 2.04 -21.74
N ASP A 611 19.17 3.16 -22.31
CA ASP A 611 17.94 3.25 -23.08
C ASP A 611 18.22 2.90 -24.55
N ASP A 612 18.16 1.61 -24.89
CA ASP A 612 18.44 1.07 -26.22
C ASP A 612 17.48 -0.10 -26.54
N GLU A 613 17.51 -0.59 -27.77
CA GLU A 613 16.65 -1.67 -28.27
C GLU A 613 17.06 -3.05 -27.69
N SER A 614 16.13 -3.72 -27.01
CA SER A 614 16.29 -5.12 -26.60
C SER A 614 16.18 -6.07 -27.80
N TYR A 615 16.93 -7.17 -27.80
CA TYR A 615 16.78 -8.23 -28.81
C TYR A 615 15.38 -8.86 -28.87
N HIS A 616 14.65 -8.90 -27.74
CA HIS A 616 13.40 -9.68 -27.63
C HIS A 616 12.23 -8.92 -27.02
N GLU A 617 12.50 -7.77 -26.39
CA GLU A 617 11.51 -7.08 -25.57
C GLU A 617 11.21 -5.64 -26.02
N GLY A 618 11.75 -5.24 -27.18
CA GLY A 618 11.59 -3.90 -27.74
C GLY A 618 12.49 -2.84 -27.10
N HIS A 619 12.37 -1.60 -27.57
CA HIS A 619 12.96 -0.42 -26.97
C HIS A 619 12.04 0.21 -25.91
N GLY A 620 12.57 0.45 -24.71
CA GLY A 620 11.79 1.03 -23.60
C GLY A 620 11.55 2.54 -23.70
N LYS A 621 12.47 3.27 -24.35
CA LYS A 621 12.33 4.69 -24.74
C LYS A 621 12.22 5.59 -23.52
N LEU A 622 13.07 5.36 -22.53
CA LEU A 622 13.11 6.10 -21.28
C LEU A 622 13.28 7.61 -21.49
N TYR A 623 14.24 8.04 -22.29
CA TYR A 623 14.50 9.47 -22.48
C TYR A 623 13.31 10.17 -23.14
N GLU A 624 12.70 9.55 -24.16
CA GLU A 624 11.48 10.04 -24.81
C GLU A 624 10.30 10.07 -23.83
N THR A 625 10.04 8.95 -23.14
CA THR A 625 8.90 8.80 -22.23
C THR A 625 8.98 9.73 -21.03
N PHE A 626 10.19 10.00 -20.52
CA PHE A 626 10.40 10.89 -19.38
C PHE A 626 10.56 12.37 -19.80
N GLY A 627 10.65 12.63 -21.10
CA GLY A 627 10.90 13.95 -21.68
C GLY A 627 12.29 14.50 -21.32
N ILE A 628 13.28 13.62 -21.13
CA ILE A 628 14.67 13.98 -20.85
C ILE A 628 15.37 14.22 -22.19
N LYS A 629 16.03 15.37 -22.34
CA LYS A 629 16.82 15.63 -23.54
C LYS A 629 18.17 14.93 -23.47
N VAL A 630 18.52 14.19 -24.52
CA VAL A 630 19.79 13.44 -24.60
C VAL A 630 21.03 14.33 -24.59
N ASP A 631 20.91 15.60 -25.00
CA ASP A 631 21.98 16.59 -25.00
C ASP A 631 22.06 17.41 -23.70
N ARG A 632 21.28 17.04 -22.68
CA ARG A 632 21.26 17.74 -21.39
C ARG A 632 21.29 16.81 -20.19
N GLY A 633 20.58 15.69 -20.25
CA GLY A 633 20.45 14.78 -19.12
C GLY A 633 19.80 15.43 -17.88
N CYS A 634 19.78 14.69 -16.78
CA CYS A 634 19.37 15.18 -15.45
C CYS A 634 19.76 14.17 -14.35
N VAL A 635 19.53 14.57 -13.10
CA VAL A 635 19.59 13.69 -11.92
C VAL A 635 18.26 13.69 -11.19
N VAL A 636 17.89 12.52 -10.65
CA VAL A 636 16.66 12.33 -9.88
C VAL A 636 17.00 11.65 -8.55
N ILE A 637 16.52 12.19 -7.44
CA ILE A 637 16.59 11.51 -6.15
C ILE A 637 15.27 10.81 -5.88
N LEU A 638 15.32 9.51 -5.58
CA LEU A 638 14.18 8.74 -5.12
C LEU A 638 14.34 8.37 -3.65
N ARG A 639 13.20 8.38 -2.96
CA ARG A 639 13.05 7.81 -1.62
C ARG A 639 13.14 6.28 -1.64
N PRO A 640 13.36 5.65 -0.47
CA PRO A 640 13.26 4.20 -0.32
C PRO A 640 11.89 3.62 -0.70
N ASP A 641 10.83 4.44 -0.74
CA ASP A 641 9.48 4.08 -1.18
C ASP A 641 9.19 4.40 -2.67
N GLN A 642 10.24 4.68 -3.45
CA GLN A 642 10.23 4.96 -4.90
C GLN A 642 9.55 6.27 -5.33
N TYR A 643 9.23 7.15 -4.38
CA TYR A 643 8.71 8.49 -4.70
C TYR A 643 9.84 9.46 -5.07
N VAL A 644 9.56 10.32 -6.04
CA VAL A 644 10.48 11.34 -6.55
C VAL A 644 10.58 12.48 -5.56
N SER A 645 11.78 12.69 -5.04
CA SER A 645 12.07 13.73 -4.04
C SER A 645 12.76 14.95 -4.61
N TYR A 646 13.60 14.78 -5.62
CA TYR A 646 14.36 15.87 -6.23
C TYR A 646 14.59 15.58 -7.71
N LEU A 647 14.60 16.65 -8.51
CA LEU A 647 14.95 16.67 -9.93
C LEU A 647 15.83 17.90 -10.17
N GLY A 648 17.00 17.69 -10.75
CA GLY A 648 17.99 18.75 -10.96
C GLY A 648 18.91 18.49 -12.14
N ASP A 649 19.77 19.48 -12.41
CA ASP A 649 20.70 19.43 -13.53
C ASP A 649 21.85 18.44 -13.23
N LEU A 650 22.40 17.83 -14.29
CA LEU A 650 23.31 16.68 -14.17
C LEU A 650 24.54 16.92 -13.29
N ASP A 651 25.07 18.15 -13.31
CA ASP A 651 26.34 18.54 -12.70
C ASP A 651 26.19 19.48 -11.49
N ASP A 652 24.96 19.67 -10.99
CA ASP A 652 24.67 20.50 -9.80
C ASP A 652 24.86 19.69 -8.49
N TYR A 653 26.11 19.30 -8.23
CA TYR A 653 26.48 18.53 -7.03
C TYR A 653 26.08 19.23 -5.73
N ASP A 654 26.24 20.55 -5.64
CA ASP A 654 26.01 21.30 -4.40
C ASP A 654 24.52 21.29 -4.02
N ALA A 655 23.61 21.33 -4.99
CA ALA A 655 22.18 21.17 -4.71
C ALA A 655 21.82 19.77 -4.23
N LEU A 656 22.45 18.72 -4.77
CA LEU A 656 22.27 17.33 -4.31
C LEU A 656 22.78 17.15 -2.87
N ASP A 657 23.99 17.65 -2.58
CA ASP A 657 24.59 17.61 -1.25
C ASP A 657 23.73 18.37 -0.24
N GLY A 658 23.23 19.56 -0.64
CA GLY A 658 22.30 20.37 0.14
C GLY A 658 21.03 19.63 0.50
N PHE A 659 20.37 18.98 -0.47
CA PHE A 659 19.14 18.22 -0.24
C PHE A 659 19.31 17.14 0.83
N PHE A 660 20.33 16.28 0.71
CA PHE A 660 20.54 15.23 1.71
C PHE A 660 20.96 15.79 3.09
N SER A 661 21.68 16.92 3.09
CA SER A 661 22.12 17.57 4.34
C SER A 661 21.00 18.12 5.21
N GLU A 662 19.81 18.35 4.65
CA GLU A 662 18.66 18.84 5.43
C GLU A 662 18.17 17.83 6.47
N PHE A 663 18.39 16.53 6.25
CA PHE A 663 17.80 15.50 7.10
C PHE A 663 18.70 14.30 7.39
N MET A 664 19.75 14.02 6.61
CA MET A 664 20.66 12.92 6.90
C MET A 664 21.67 13.26 8.01
N ILE A 665 21.99 12.25 8.83
CA ILE A 665 22.94 12.38 9.93
C ILE A 665 24.32 11.93 9.43
N LYS A 666 25.34 12.78 9.63
CA LYS A 666 26.72 12.46 9.28
C LYS A 666 27.18 11.24 10.07
N GLN A 667 27.78 10.28 9.37
CA GLN A 667 28.36 9.09 9.99
C GLN A 667 29.80 9.39 10.37
N GLY A 668 30.25 8.92 11.54
CA GLY A 668 31.59 9.18 12.04
C GLY A 668 32.67 8.69 11.06
N THR A 669 33.72 9.48 10.88
CA THR A 669 34.93 9.05 10.16
C THR A 669 35.73 8.13 11.08
N VAL A 670 36.16 6.96 10.58
CA VAL A 670 37.21 6.15 11.22
C VAL A 670 38.50 6.96 11.29
#